data_AF-A0A8H7RGU7-F1
#
_entry.id   AF-A0A8H7RGU7-F1
#
_cell.length_a   1.000
_cell.length_b   1.000
_cell.length_c   1.000
_cell.angle_alpha   90.00
_cell.angle_beta   90.00
_cell.angle_gamma   90.00
#
_symmetry.space_group_name_H-M   'P 1'
#
loop_
_entity.id
_entity.type
_entity.pdbx_description
1 polymer ?
#
loop_
_entity_poly.entity_id
_entity_poly.type
_entity_poly.pdbx_seq_one_letter_code
_entity_poly.pdbx_strand_id
1 'polypeptide(L)'
;MMTYQIDTNSRWHHCNTEPNCNTEKSFIKPSSSISNLSRLFIATASYYNLTKQQALDAIGYLLYEYDDTIHVQLLDCFIQHKFLKRDTTSFTIHDHEKITGIFTPLTKCYSPSCQINQTCYSPLCPNKRISGLLHLTNAHEQDTTKDWIESIPHHIRLCTDRKELKRQAGIAELLMTESHYRQDLQLLHSIYAVPLLESDTIPISKRQRFYNNVFGNYLDILHLHNSFSHQFRHSGYFIVGRVGTIILQHVTVLIEPYILYASNHIKAIYCMSLEQKYNPLFAKFVVTQNALKSTRRLGLRHYLSSPTLWMGKFKLMIQAILKNTVDDADQLSLKASLAILHDTLCRMNTCANLSPEEFRFEELSTSIYCTTLGQHESSLYEIPDGSSLIREEALWLARSSHPLLPSLCHVFLFSHALVLTHPRVISGRTEYHVVTSIPLQLLSLDHQTLNASMIRRLSFASTSMVSTPLHLFQSLRRQKSTVSEPEDKSRSRIKRMMKSVSLTRRDSAPAAFMYNHRATTQRTVRISHMAFPENVYKLEFLSRSDRLIWKNVIGQVICDSTSSRVFDIQRCPTLAQMGKIKCAHTFGKSMVVFGTQSGVWMGQEEGPFDLVLPNVDVYQLCTLRNKLLVLNRQKRNLIAYRLNAWQDWCVVKRTSVTCFTVGRIRNQDVIVYLTKRLHTTWLVIIVPSSRLGKHWFKKYITEHKVSIKDPTTLQVTGDSVFVRSHRFGIERIEIDIPETQIVFRGVNVGMVALLKTGIVCDSQYAYAVSLWEKCEVDRLVRIKFESPIHHVAVMYPYLIAFSSSVIEVRHMET
;
A
#
# COMPACT_ATOMS: atom_id res chain seq x y z
N MET A 1 1.40 -28.99 42.92
CA MET A 1 1.44 -28.73 44.37
C MET A 1 2.81 -29.16 44.88
N MET A 2 3.53 -28.23 45.53
CA MET A 2 4.65 -28.38 46.49
C MET A 2 5.94 -29.09 46.03
N THR A 3 7.17 -28.64 46.30
CA THR A 3 7.80 -27.40 46.81
C THR A 3 9.32 -27.60 46.66
N TYR A 4 10.08 -26.50 46.57
CA TYR A 4 11.55 -26.46 46.49
C TYR A 4 12.27 -27.00 47.74
N GLN A 5 13.49 -27.52 47.57
CA GLN A 5 14.59 -27.26 48.50
C GLN A 5 15.94 -27.28 47.78
N ILE A 6 16.69 -26.20 47.98
CA ILE A 6 18.05 -25.94 47.50
C ILE A 6 19.00 -26.65 48.46
N ASP A 7 20.06 -27.27 47.95
CA ASP A 7 21.30 -27.38 48.71
C ASP A 7 22.51 -27.03 47.83
N THR A 8 23.18 -25.98 48.29
CA THR A 8 24.43 -25.39 47.81
C THR A 8 25.61 -26.13 48.43
N ASN A 9 26.51 -26.67 47.59
CA ASN A 9 27.98 -26.76 47.79
C ASN A 9 28.54 -28.07 47.24
N SER A 10 29.20 -27.98 46.09
CA SER A 10 30.56 -28.53 45.95
C SER A 10 31.17 -28.01 44.66
N ARG A 11 32.04 -27.01 44.78
CA ARG A 11 33.12 -26.78 43.81
C ARG A 11 33.91 -28.08 43.69
N TRP A 12 34.00 -28.67 42.51
CA TRP A 12 35.04 -29.64 42.23
C TRP A 12 36.05 -29.00 41.29
N HIS A 13 37.18 -28.66 41.89
CA HIS A 13 38.38 -28.19 41.25
C HIS A 13 38.86 -29.19 40.19
N HIS A 14 39.41 -28.66 39.09
CA HIS A 14 40.36 -29.38 38.27
C HIS A 14 41.53 -29.84 39.14
N CYS A 15 41.64 -31.14 39.39
CA CYS A 15 42.86 -31.78 39.87
C CYS A 15 43.22 -32.91 38.90
N ASN A 16 44.15 -32.61 38.00
CA ASN A 16 45.09 -33.61 37.51
C ASN A 16 45.96 -34.00 38.72
N THR A 17 45.88 -35.23 39.18
CA THR A 17 47.03 -36.07 39.61
C THR A 17 46.56 -37.40 40.21
N GLU A 18 47.18 -38.45 39.70
CA GLU A 18 47.34 -39.82 40.22
C GLU A 18 46.30 -40.93 39.98
N PRO A 19 46.79 -42.17 39.72
CA PRO A 19 46.01 -43.27 39.18
C PRO A 19 45.73 -44.33 40.24
N ASN A 20 44.46 -44.69 40.47
CA ASN A 20 44.03 -46.03 40.86
C ASN A 20 42.54 -46.02 41.21
N CYS A 21 41.68 -46.34 40.25
CA CYS A 21 40.44 -47.06 40.52
C CYS A 21 39.96 -47.73 39.22
N ASN A 22 40.43 -48.96 38.99
CA ASN A 22 39.91 -49.85 37.96
C ASN A 22 38.49 -50.28 38.33
N THR A 23 37.49 -49.62 37.75
CA THR A 23 36.25 -50.27 37.29
C THR A 23 35.83 -49.57 36.00
N GLU A 24 36.32 -50.05 34.87
CA GLU A 24 35.82 -49.67 33.55
C GLU A 24 34.33 -50.06 33.45
N LYS A 25 33.43 -49.14 33.75
CA LYS A 25 32.05 -49.22 33.22
C LYS A 25 32.14 -48.85 31.75
N SER A 26 32.32 -49.86 30.90
CA SER A 26 32.18 -49.74 29.45
C SER A 26 30.84 -49.06 29.15
N PHE A 27 30.87 -47.82 28.66
CA PHE A 27 29.68 -47.16 28.14
C PHE A 27 29.24 -47.89 26.87
N ILE A 28 28.29 -48.80 27.02
CA ILE A 28 27.71 -49.59 25.93
C ILE A 28 26.97 -48.61 25.00
N LYS A 29 27.30 -48.65 23.70
CA LYS A 29 26.64 -47.80 22.70
C LYS A 29 25.13 -48.08 22.72
N PRO A 30 24.27 -47.07 22.57
CA PRO A 30 22.82 -47.26 22.59
C PRO A 30 22.30 -48.23 21.51
N SER A 31 23.04 -48.40 20.40
CA SER A 31 22.76 -49.42 19.37
C SER A 31 22.90 -50.86 19.88
N SER A 32 23.84 -51.14 20.78
CA SER A 32 23.97 -52.46 21.42
C SER A 32 22.82 -52.75 22.38
N SER A 33 22.34 -51.74 23.11
CA SER A 33 21.19 -51.88 24.01
C SER A 33 19.90 -52.20 23.25
N ILE A 34 19.65 -51.54 22.12
CA ILE A 34 18.49 -51.82 21.24
C ILE A 34 18.61 -53.21 20.58
N SER A 35 19.82 -53.62 20.19
CA SER A 35 20.10 -54.95 19.62
C SER A 35 19.89 -56.09 20.63
N ASN A 36 20.12 -55.83 21.91
CA ASN A 36 19.84 -56.78 22.99
C ASN A 36 18.35 -56.82 23.33
N LEU A 37 17.69 -55.66 23.37
CA LEU A 37 16.25 -55.56 23.62
C LEU A 37 15.45 -56.23 22.50
N SER A 38 15.88 -56.11 21.24
CA SER A 38 15.28 -56.86 20.12
C SER A 38 15.52 -58.36 20.22
N ARG A 39 16.72 -58.81 20.64
CA ARG A 39 16.99 -60.24 20.89
C ARG A 39 16.04 -60.83 21.93
N LEU A 40 15.86 -60.11 23.04
CA LEU A 40 14.99 -60.47 24.14
C LEU A 40 13.51 -60.49 23.70
N PHE A 41 13.08 -59.48 22.94
CA PHE A 41 11.75 -59.40 22.35
C PHE A 41 11.45 -60.58 21.43
N ILE A 42 12.41 -61.01 20.60
CA ILE A 42 12.27 -62.18 19.71
C ILE A 42 12.18 -63.48 20.52
N ALA A 43 12.97 -63.62 21.59
CA ALA A 43 12.99 -64.83 22.41
C ALA A 43 11.61 -65.11 23.05
N THR A 44 10.87 -64.07 23.43
CA THR A 44 9.49 -64.18 23.94
C THR A 44 8.41 -64.13 22.87
N ALA A 45 8.64 -63.41 21.77
CA ALA A 45 7.75 -63.38 20.61
C ALA A 45 7.92 -64.62 19.72
N SER A 46 8.47 -65.72 20.26
CA SER A 46 8.69 -67.01 19.60
C SER A 46 7.40 -67.62 19.02
N TYR A 47 6.24 -67.12 19.44
CA TYR A 47 4.93 -67.47 18.88
C TYR A 47 4.66 -66.89 17.46
N TYR A 48 5.42 -65.87 17.02
CA TYR A 48 5.16 -65.11 15.78
C TYR A 48 6.28 -65.16 14.72
N ASN A 49 7.34 -65.97 14.89
CA ASN A 49 8.43 -66.11 13.90
C ASN A 49 9.02 -64.77 13.41
N LEU A 50 9.12 -63.77 14.29
CA LEU A 50 9.68 -62.46 13.98
C LEU A 50 11.21 -62.54 13.86
N THR A 51 11.77 -62.05 12.76
CA THR A 51 13.21 -61.95 12.56
C THR A 51 13.81 -60.79 13.35
N LYS A 52 15.13 -60.84 13.61
CA LYS A 52 15.83 -59.78 14.36
C LYS A 52 15.71 -58.39 13.75
N GLN A 53 15.70 -58.29 12.44
CA GLN A 53 15.52 -57.02 11.75
C GLN A 53 14.07 -56.51 11.87
N GLN A 54 13.06 -57.38 11.73
CA GLN A 54 11.65 -57.00 11.93
C GLN A 54 11.38 -56.50 13.36
N ALA A 55 11.98 -57.12 14.36
CA ALA A 55 11.87 -56.66 15.75
C ALA A 55 12.56 -55.31 15.97
N LEU A 56 13.74 -55.09 15.37
CA LEU A 56 14.45 -53.81 15.42
C LEU A 56 13.64 -52.69 14.75
N ASP A 57 13.03 -52.97 13.62
CA ASP A 57 12.24 -52.00 12.86
C ASP A 57 10.92 -51.68 13.57
N ALA A 58 10.24 -52.68 14.17
CA ALA A 58 9.03 -52.47 14.97
C ALA A 58 9.31 -51.68 16.26
N ILE A 59 10.40 -51.99 16.98
CA ILE A 59 10.81 -51.24 18.17
C ILE A 59 11.24 -49.82 17.79
N GLY A 60 11.95 -49.66 16.67
CA GLY A 60 12.35 -48.35 16.14
C GLY A 60 11.15 -47.49 15.74
N TYR A 61 10.15 -48.09 15.09
CA TYR A 61 8.89 -47.45 14.71
C TYR A 61 8.11 -46.95 15.94
N LEU A 62 7.93 -47.81 16.95
CA LEU A 62 7.19 -47.47 18.17
C LEU A 62 7.88 -46.43 19.06
N LEU A 63 9.21 -46.31 18.97
CA LEU A 63 10.00 -45.33 19.72
C LEU A 63 10.12 -43.96 19.03
N TYR A 64 9.70 -43.82 17.77
CA TYR A 64 9.90 -42.58 17.00
C TYR A 64 8.59 -41.87 16.63
N GLU A 65 7.49 -42.60 16.42
CA GLU A 65 6.29 -42.03 15.80
C GLU A 65 5.14 -41.69 16.76
N TYR A 66 5.11 -42.25 17.98
CA TYR A 66 3.97 -42.10 18.90
C TYR A 66 4.24 -41.14 20.07
N ASP A 67 3.16 -40.60 20.65
CA ASP A 67 3.20 -39.73 21.84
C ASP A 67 3.81 -40.45 23.08
N ASP A 68 4.27 -39.65 24.05
CA ASP A 68 4.83 -40.09 25.33
C ASP A 68 3.99 -41.17 26.04
N THR A 69 2.69 -41.22 25.82
CA THR A 69 1.75 -42.18 26.42
C THR A 69 1.93 -43.61 25.92
N ILE A 70 2.19 -43.80 24.61
CA ILE A 70 2.40 -45.13 24.01
C ILE A 70 3.81 -45.63 24.31
N HIS A 71 4.78 -44.71 24.41
CA HIS A 71 6.10 -45.04 24.96
C HIS A 71 6.00 -45.57 26.38
N VAL A 72 5.19 -44.95 27.25
CA VAL A 72 4.95 -45.42 28.62
C VAL A 72 4.27 -46.80 28.63
N GLN A 73 3.26 -47.03 27.79
CA GLN A 73 2.59 -48.34 27.69
C GLN A 73 3.52 -49.46 27.21
N LEU A 74 4.37 -49.18 26.23
CA LEU A 74 5.37 -50.12 25.72
C LEU A 74 6.44 -50.41 26.78
N LEU A 75 6.87 -49.40 27.52
CA LEU A 75 7.80 -49.55 28.63
C LEU A 75 7.19 -50.33 29.79
N ASP A 76 5.93 -50.08 30.12
CA ASP A 76 5.22 -50.82 31.16
C ASP A 76 5.00 -52.28 30.74
N CYS A 77 4.74 -52.55 29.45
CA CYS A 77 4.73 -53.89 28.88
C CYS A 77 6.11 -54.58 29.01
N PHE A 78 7.21 -53.87 28.70
CA PHE A 78 8.55 -54.40 28.89
C PHE A 78 8.93 -54.63 30.36
N ILE A 79 8.39 -53.84 31.29
CA ILE A 79 8.54 -54.07 32.74
C ILE A 79 7.72 -55.28 33.18
N GLN A 80 6.47 -55.40 32.73
CA GLN A 80 5.57 -56.52 33.03
C GLN A 80 6.16 -57.87 32.56
N HIS A 81 6.79 -57.88 31.38
CA HIS A 81 7.45 -59.06 30.83
C HIS A 81 8.92 -59.22 31.27
N LYS A 82 9.39 -58.45 32.25
CA LYS A 82 10.73 -58.52 32.88
C LYS A 82 11.93 -58.20 31.96
N PHE A 83 11.72 -57.46 30.87
CA PHE A 83 12.81 -56.98 30.01
C PHE A 83 13.54 -55.77 30.55
N LEU A 84 12.80 -54.92 31.26
CA LEU A 84 13.32 -53.70 31.87
C LEU A 84 12.94 -53.66 33.34
N LYS A 85 13.88 -53.24 34.19
CA LYS A 85 13.58 -52.87 35.58
C LYS A 85 13.69 -51.35 35.71
N ARG A 86 12.65 -50.73 36.29
CA ARG A 86 12.63 -49.29 36.58
C ARG A 86 13.27 -49.05 37.95
N ASP A 87 14.46 -48.45 37.96
CA ASP A 87 15.04 -47.83 39.15
C ASP A 87 14.72 -46.32 39.16
N THR A 88 14.83 -45.65 40.31
CA THR A 88 14.32 -44.29 40.57
C THR A 88 14.67 -43.22 39.52
N THR A 89 15.75 -43.41 38.74
CA THR A 89 16.18 -42.49 37.68
C THR A 89 16.68 -43.16 36.39
N SER A 90 16.57 -44.49 36.25
CA SER A 90 17.12 -45.22 35.09
C SER A 90 16.43 -46.56 34.82
N PHE A 91 16.46 -46.99 33.55
CA PHE A 91 15.98 -48.31 33.12
C PHE A 91 17.17 -49.25 32.84
N THR A 92 17.17 -50.43 33.44
CA THR A 92 18.20 -51.47 33.26
C THR A 92 17.66 -52.64 32.43
N ILE A 93 18.47 -53.12 31.48
CA ILE A 93 18.15 -54.30 30.64
C ILE A 93 18.70 -55.54 31.34
N HIS A 94 17.84 -56.54 31.58
CA HIS A 94 18.22 -57.82 32.15
C HIS A 94 18.27 -58.91 31.08
N ASP A 95 19.37 -59.65 31.02
CA ASP A 95 19.48 -60.93 30.33
C ASP A 95 20.00 -61.94 31.36
N HIS A 96 19.18 -62.95 31.71
CA HIS A 96 19.49 -64.00 32.69
C HIS A 96 20.26 -63.56 33.96
N GLU A 97 19.63 -62.74 34.80
CA GLU A 97 20.12 -62.28 36.12
C GLU A 97 21.42 -61.45 36.15
N LYS A 98 22.03 -61.13 35.00
CA LYS A 98 23.14 -60.16 34.91
C LYS A 98 22.69 -58.86 34.25
N ILE A 99 23.01 -57.72 34.88
CA ILE A 99 22.74 -56.39 34.34
C ILE A 99 23.71 -56.13 33.19
N THR A 100 23.19 -56.07 31.96
CA THR A 100 24.02 -55.94 30.76
C THR A 100 24.11 -54.53 30.21
N GLY A 101 23.30 -53.56 30.66
CA GLY A 101 23.45 -52.17 30.23
C GLY A 101 22.37 -51.21 30.74
N ILE A 102 22.63 -49.91 30.59
CA ILE A 102 21.72 -48.81 30.95
C ILE A 102 21.12 -48.22 29.65
N PHE A 103 19.80 -48.07 29.60
CA PHE A 103 19.11 -47.51 28.44
C PHE A 103 19.04 -45.98 28.54
N THR A 104 20.01 -45.31 27.91
CA THR A 104 20.23 -43.85 28.02
C THR A 104 19.18 -42.95 27.34
N PRO A 105 18.47 -43.33 26.25
CA PRO A 105 17.52 -42.42 25.57
C PRO A 105 16.33 -41.97 26.42
N LEU A 106 16.03 -42.66 27.52
CA LEU A 106 14.90 -42.38 28.44
C LEU A 106 15.34 -41.81 29.79
N THR A 107 16.62 -41.49 29.96
CA THR A 107 17.16 -40.86 31.17
C THR A 107 17.14 -39.33 31.05
N LYS A 108 17.18 -38.60 32.17
CA LYS A 108 17.38 -37.14 32.10
C LYS A 108 18.79 -36.84 31.57
N CYS A 109 18.94 -35.75 30.81
CA CYS A 109 20.26 -35.30 30.40
C CYS A 109 21.14 -35.05 31.63
N TYR A 110 22.38 -35.55 31.61
CA TYR A 110 23.33 -35.34 32.71
C TYR A 110 23.75 -33.87 32.86
N SER A 111 23.51 -33.03 31.85
CA SER A 111 23.86 -31.61 31.87
C SER A 111 22.82 -30.82 32.67
N PRO A 112 23.20 -30.21 33.81
CA PRO A 112 22.27 -29.45 34.66
C PRO A 112 21.72 -28.18 33.97
N SER A 113 22.38 -27.69 32.92
CA SER A 113 21.97 -26.57 32.07
C SER A 113 21.08 -26.97 30.89
N CYS A 114 20.66 -28.24 30.78
CA CYS A 114 19.84 -28.70 29.67
C CYS A 114 18.38 -28.23 29.82
N GLN A 115 17.94 -27.32 28.94
CA GLN A 115 16.53 -26.95 28.79
C GLN A 115 15.93 -27.54 27.51
N ILE A 116 14.62 -27.80 27.54
CA ILE A 116 13.85 -28.21 26.37
C ILE A 116 13.85 -27.03 25.38
N ASN A 117 14.26 -27.25 24.12
CA ASN A 117 14.45 -26.26 23.05
C ASN A 117 15.76 -25.42 23.02
N GLN A 118 16.80 -25.77 23.78
CA GLN A 118 18.15 -25.19 23.59
C GLN A 118 19.19 -26.25 23.20
N THR A 119 20.25 -25.85 22.50
CA THR A 119 21.34 -26.74 22.06
C THR A 119 22.17 -27.20 23.27
N CYS A 120 21.93 -28.42 23.72
CA CYS A 120 22.72 -29.03 24.80
C CYS A 120 24.10 -29.47 24.30
N TYR A 121 25.15 -29.21 25.10
CA TYR A 121 26.53 -29.65 24.83
C TYR A 121 26.69 -31.17 24.82
N SER A 122 25.86 -31.89 25.60
CA SER A 122 25.95 -33.35 25.69
C SER A 122 25.72 -34.00 24.31
N PRO A 123 26.69 -34.77 23.79
CA PRO A 123 26.57 -35.42 22.47
C PRO A 123 25.50 -36.52 22.44
N LEU A 124 25.07 -37.00 23.62
CA LEU A 124 24.05 -38.03 23.80
C LEU A 124 22.81 -37.48 24.53
N CYS A 125 22.55 -36.18 24.42
CA CYS A 125 21.42 -35.55 25.09
C CYS A 125 20.07 -36.11 24.56
N PRO A 126 19.19 -36.63 25.43
CA PRO A 126 17.87 -37.12 25.03
C PRO A 126 16.94 -36.00 24.55
N ASN A 127 17.17 -34.75 25.00
CA ASN A 127 16.42 -33.58 24.53
C ASN A 127 16.89 -33.05 23.15
N LYS A 128 18.00 -33.56 22.61
CA LYS A 128 18.45 -33.28 21.25
C LYS A 128 17.78 -34.32 20.37
N ARG A 129 16.79 -33.94 19.52
CA ARG A 129 16.10 -34.88 18.60
C ARG A 129 17.15 -35.76 17.92
N ILE A 130 17.19 -37.03 18.30
CA ILE A 130 18.25 -37.97 17.92
C ILE A 130 17.98 -38.42 16.49
N SER A 131 18.39 -37.62 15.50
CA SER A 131 18.35 -38.02 14.08
C SER A 131 19.45 -39.05 13.73
N GLY A 132 20.23 -39.53 14.72
CA GLY A 132 21.50 -40.21 14.46
C GLY A 132 21.68 -41.63 15.01
N LEU A 133 20.68 -42.25 15.65
CA LEU A 133 20.91 -43.57 16.28
C LEU A 133 20.92 -44.75 15.28
N LEU A 134 20.39 -44.56 14.08
CA LEU A 134 20.44 -45.53 12.97
C LEU A 134 21.23 -45.02 11.75
N HIS A 135 21.86 -43.84 11.82
CA HIS A 135 22.78 -43.37 10.78
C HIS A 135 24.19 -43.98 10.99
N LEU A 136 24.27 -45.30 10.88
CA LEU A 136 25.50 -46.02 10.57
C LEU A 136 25.43 -46.54 9.13
N THR A 137 25.17 -45.64 8.19
CA THR A 137 25.70 -45.72 6.83
C THR A 137 26.01 -44.30 6.34
N ASN A 138 27.32 -44.05 6.22
CA ASN A 138 28.02 -43.00 5.47
C ASN A 138 27.54 -41.55 5.64
N ALA A 139 28.30 -40.82 6.46
CA ALA A 139 28.52 -39.40 6.29
C ALA A 139 29.15 -39.12 4.91
N HIS A 140 28.33 -38.71 3.95
CA HIS A 140 28.70 -37.74 2.93
C HIS A 140 27.42 -37.04 2.46
N GLU A 141 27.32 -35.74 2.77
CA GLU A 141 26.46 -34.82 2.03
C GLU A 141 26.97 -34.75 0.60
N GLN A 142 26.45 -35.63 -0.27
CA GLN A 142 26.48 -35.46 -1.71
C GLN A 142 25.17 -35.95 -2.31
N ASP A 143 24.55 -35.06 -3.09
CA ASP A 143 23.38 -35.26 -3.92
C ASP A 143 23.43 -36.61 -4.66
N THR A 144 22.67 -37.59 -4.17
CA THR A 144 22.19 -38.70 -4.98
C THR A 144 20.76 -38.99 -4.53
N THR A 145 19.83 -38.91 -5.47
CA THR A 145 18.44 -39.33 -5.35
C THR A 145 18.41 -40.79 -4.91
N LYS A 146 18.35 -41.04 -3.60
CA LYS A 146 18.01 -42.37 -3.08
C LYS A 146 16.55 -42.61 -3.44
N ASP A 147 16.30 -43.62 -4.27
CA ASP A 147 14.95 -44.04 -4.60
C ASP A 147 14.20 -44.32 -3.29
N TRP A 148 13.00 -43.74 -3.10
CA TRP A 148 12.19 -43.94 -1.89
C TRP A 148 12.04 -45.43 -1.53
N ILE A 149 12.04 -46.30 -2.54
CA ILE A 149 11.99 -47.77 -2.40
C ILE A 149 13.16 -48.32 -1.59
N GLU A 150 14.35 -47.71 -1.64
CA GLU A 150 15.54 -48.11 -0.87
C GLU A 150 15.47 -47.67 0.60
N SER A 151 14.61 -46.71 0.93
CA SER A 151 14.38 -46.27 2.31
C SER A 151 13.44 -47.20 3.09
N ILE A 152 12.75 -48.11 2.40
CA ILE A 152 11.82 -49.08 2.99
C ILE A 152 12.58 -50.36 3.35
N PRO A 153 12.43 -50.90 4.57
CA PRO A 153 13.03 -52.17 4.95
C PRO A 153 12.71 -53.29 3.96
N HIS A 154 13.74 -54.07 3.60
CA HIS A 154 13.67 -55.11 2.57
C HIS A 154 12.52 -56.11 2.79
N HIS A 155 12.24 -56.46 4.04
CA HIS A 155 11.18 -57.40 4.40
C HIS A 155 9.77 -56.83 4.14
N ILE A 156 9.55 -55.53 4.38
CA ILE A 156 8.27 -54.86 4.07
C ILE A 156 8.06 -54.82 2.56
N ARG A 157 9.12 -54.53 1.81
CA ARG A 157 9.09 -54.51 0.34
C ARG A 157 8.72 -55.87 -0.27
N LEU A 158 9.16 -56.97 0.33
CA LEU A 158 8.82 -58.33 -0.12
C LEU A 158 7.39 -58.74 0.25
N CYS A 159 6.85 -58.23 1.36
CA CYS A 159 5.51 -58.56 1.85
C CYS A 159 4.41 -57.64 1.31
N THR A 160 4.76 -56.59 0.56
CA THR A 160 3.81 -55.61 0.02
C THR A 160 3.53 -55.88 -1.46
N ASP A 161 2.25 -55.80 -1.86
CA ASP A 161 1.87 -56.00 -3.26
C ASP A 161 2.51 -54.95 -4.18
N ARG A 162 2.81 -55.35 -5.42
CA ARG A 162 3.44 -54.47 -6.43
C ARG A 162 2.57 -53.25 -6.75
N LYS A 163 1.25 -53.38 -6.72
CA LYS A 163 0.34 -52.25 -6.97
C LYS A 163 0.38 -51.25 -5.81
N GLU A 164 0.43 -51.75 -4.58
CA GLU A 164 0.55 -50.91 -3.38
C GLU A 164 1.92 -50.21 -3.32
N LEU A 165 3.02 -50.89 -3.68
CA LEU A 165 4.33 -50.26 -3.80
C LEU A 165 4.33 -49.07 -4.79
N LYS A 166 3.62 -49.20 -5.92
CA LYS A 166 3.45 -48.10 -6.88
C LYS A 166 2.59 -46.96 -6.33
N ARG A 167 1.54 -47.29 -5.56
CA ARG A 167 0.71 -46.27 -4.88
C ARG A 167 1.55 -45.46 -3.89
N GLN A 168 2.31 -46.15 -3.05
CA GLN A 168 3.19 -45.52 -2.06
C GLN A 168 4.32 -44.72 -2.70
N ALA A 169 4.91 -45.20 -3.80
CA ALA A 169 5.87 -44.42 -4.57
C ALA A 169 5.28 -43.10 -5.09
N GLY A 170 4.03 -43.12 -5.58
CA GLY A 170 3.31 -41.92 -6.01
C GLY A 170 3.00 -40.96 -4.86
N ILE A 171 2.68 -41.47 -3.66
CA ILE A 171 2.49 -40.66 -2.45
C ILE A 171 3.81 -40.02 -2.00
N ALA A 172 4.90 -40.79 -1.99
CA ALA A 172 6.22 -40.29 -1.64
C ALA A 172 6.70 -39.20 -2.62
N GLU A 173 6.48 -39.41 -3.93
CA GLU A 173 6.77 -38.41 -4.96
C GLU A 173 5.95 -37.13 -4.74
N LEU A 174 4.66 -37.25 -4.42
CA LEU A 174 3.80 -36.11 -4.08
C LEU A 174 4.38 -35.31 -2.91
N LEU A 175 4.72 -35.97 -1.80
CA LEU A 175 5.23 -35.31 -0.59
C LEU A 175 6.61 -34.67 -0.80
N MET A 176 7.49 -35.33 -1.55
CA MET A 176 8.79 -34.77 -1.92
C MET A 176 8.62 -33.51 -2.78
N THR A 177 7.76 -33.60 -3.80
CA THR A 177 7.50 -32.49 -4.73
C THR A 177 6.83 -31.32 -4.00
N GLU A 178 5.92 -31.61 -3.07
CA GLU A 178 5.28 -30.63 -2.19
C GLU A 178 6.31 -29.92 -1.30
N SER A 179 7.27 -30.66 -0.74
CA SER A 179 8.35 -30.07 0.05
C SER A 179 9.22 -29.12 -0.76
N HIS A 180 9.58 -29.50 -1.99
CA HIS A 180 10.32 -28.62 -2.90
C HIS A 180 9.50 -27.37 -3.27
N TYR A 181 8.20 -27.52 -3.52
CA TYR A 181 7.35 -26.39 -3.86
C TYR A 181 7.20 -25.39 -2.70
N ARG A 182 7.06 -25.88 -1.46
CA ARG A 182 7.07 -25.00 -0.27
C ARG A 182 8.40 -24.28 -0.12
N GLN A 183 9.52 -24.97 -0.35
CA GLN A 183 10.84 -24.34 -0.33
C GLN A 183 10.95 -23.25 -1.41
N ASP A 184 10.38 -23.45 -2.59
CA ASP A 184 10.36 -22.43 -3.65
C ASP A 184 9.55 -21.20 -3.27
N LEU A 185 8.40 -21.37 -2.63
CA LEU A 185 7.61 -20.27 -2.07
C LEU A 185 8.34 -19.53 -0.94
N GLN A 186 9.09 -20.26 -0.10
CA GLN A 186 9.94 -19.66 0.94
C GLN A 186 11.10 -18.87 0.35
N LEU A 187 11.73 -19.36 -0.72
CA LEU A 187 12.78 -18.64 -1.45
C LEU A 187 12.19 -17.36 -2.09
N LEU A 188 11.00 -17.44 -2.68
CA LEU A 188 10.28 -16.26 -3.19
C LEU A 188 10.10 -15.21 -2.09
N HIS A 189 9.73 -15.64 -0.88
CA HIS A 189 9.60 -14.75 0.28
C HIS A 189 10.92 -14.13 0.71
N SER A 190 11.91 -14.96 1.07
CA SER A 190 13.10 -14.53 1.81
C SER A 190 14.18 -13.91 0.92
N ILE A 191 14.25 -14.28 -0.36
CA ILE A 191 15.30 -13.82 -1.28
C ILE A 191 14.81 -12.64 -2.13
N TYR A 192 13.54 -12.63 -2.50
CA TYR A 192 13.00 -11.62 -3.39
C TYR A 192 12.06 -10.65 -2.68
N ALA A 193 10.99 -11.15 -2.06
CA ALA A 193 9.91 -10.31 -1.57
C ALA A 193 10.33 -9.40 -0.40
N VAL A 194 10.93 -9.97 0.66
CA VAL A 194 11.39 -9.19 1.83
C VAL A 194 12.55 -8.26 1.47
N PRO A 195 13.63 -8.72 0.81
CA PRO A 195 14.74 -7.83 0.46
C PRO A 195 14.33 -6.70 -0.47
N LEU A 196 13.32 -6.90 -1.33
CA LEU A 196 12.79 -5.84 -2.18
C LEU A 196 12.17 -4.70 -1.36
N LEU A 197 11.41 -5.02 -0.31
CA LEU A 197 10.79 -4.02 0.58
C LEU A 197 11.84 -3.24 1.38
N GLU A 198 12.92 -3.91 1.79
CA GLU A 198 14.01 -3.32 2.57
C GLU A 198 15.00 -2.52 1.71
N SER A 199 15.10 -2.82 0.41
CA SER A 199 16.03 -2.18 -0.51
C SER A 199 15.52 -0.87 -1.12
N ASP A 200 16.43 0.04 -1.48
CA ASP A 200 16.13 1.26 -2.25
C ASP A 200 16.12 1.05 -3.77
N THR A 201 15.87 -0.19 -4.21
CA THR A 201 15.80 -0.53 -5.65
C THR A 201 14.60 0.09 -6.33
N ILE A 202 13.51 0.27 -5.58
CA ILE A 202 12.27 0.91 -6.00
C ILE A 202 12.00 2.13 -5.10
N PRO A 203 11.64 3.29 -5.67
CA PRO A 203 11.29 4.48 -4.91
C PRO A 203 10.24 4.20 -3.84
N ILE A 204 10.41 4.79 -2.65
CA ILE A 204 9.61 4.45 -1.48
C ILE A 204 8.11 4.68 -1.67
N SER A 205 7.71 5.69 -2.45
CA SER A 205 6.31 5.97 -2.76
C SER A 205 5.65 4.90 -3.63
N LYS A 206 6.42 4.12 -4.39
CA LYS A 206 5.90 3.05 -5.27
C LYS A 206 6.12 1.64 -4.74
N ARG A 207 7.03 1.48 -3.79
CA ARG A 207 7.55 0.18 -3.35
C ARG A 207 6.44 -0.77 -2.90
N GLN A 208 5.51 -0.29 -2.07
CA GLN A 208 4.42 -1.11 -1.55
C GLN A 208 3.46 -1.57 -2.66
N ARG A 209 3.09 -0.65 -3.55
CA ARG A 209 2.21 -0.97 -4.69
C ARG A 209 2.88 -1.96 -5.65
N PHE A 210 4.15 -1.77 -5.97
CA PHE A 210 4.90 -2.71 -6.81
C PHE A 210 4.98 -4.09 -6.16
N TYR A 211 5.26 -4.15 -4.86
CA TYR A 211 5.26 -5.39 -4.09
C TYR A 211 3.92 -6.13 -4.22
N ASN A 212 2.81 -5.43 -3.95
CA ASN A 212 1.47 -6.02 -4.03
C ASN A 212 1.17 -6.54 -5.44
N ASN A 213 1.51 -5.76 -6.48
CA ASN A 213 1.31 -6.12 -7.87
C ASN A 213 2.12 -7.36 -8.30
N VAL A 214 3.38 -7.49 -7.85
CA VAL A 214 4.28 -8.57 -8.29
C VAL A 214 4.11 -9.85 -7.46
N PHE A 215 3.99 -9.74 -6.14
CA PHE A 215 4.00 -10.92 -5.27
C PHE A 215 2.59 -11.43 -4.93
N GLY A 216 1.57 -10.58 -4.94
CA GLY A 216 0.19 -10.98 -4.69
C GLY A 216 0.01 -11.74 -3.37
N ASN A 217 -0.83 -12.78 -3.38
CA ASN A 217 -1.21 -13.59 -2.21
C ASN A 217 -0.37 -14.88 -2.02
N TYR A 218 0.90 -14.89 -2.43
CA TYR A 218 1.76 -16.08 -2.34
C TYR A 218 1.94 -16.62 -0.90
N LEU A 219 1.84 -15.75 0.12
CA LEU A 219 1.93 -16.15 1.54
C LEU A 219 0.75 -17.01 1.96
N ASP A 220 -0.46 -16.67 1.52
CA ASP A 220 -1.66 -17.46 1.80
C ASP A 220 -1.51 -18.87 1.24
N ILE A 221 -1.00 -18.96 0.00
CA ILE A 221 -0.67 -20.24 -0.65
C ILE A 221 0.37 -21.01 0.18
N LEU A 222 1.47 -20.36 0.57
CA LEU A 222 2.50 -21.00 1.40
C LEU A 222 1.95 -21.56 2.72
N HIS A 223 1.06 -20.82 3.39
CA HIS A 223 0.41 -21.27 4.62
C HIS A 223 -0.44 -22.53 4.41
N LEU A 224 -1.22 -22.59 3.32
CA LEU A 224 -2.05 -23.75 2.99
C LEU A 224 -1.22 -25.00 2.72
N HIS A 225 -0.11 -24.86 1.98
CA HIS A 225 0.81 -25.97 1.70
C HIS A 225 1.57 -26.45 2.94
N ASN A 226 1.94 -25.53 3.85
CA ASN A 226 2.49 -25.92 5.15
C ASN A 226 1.48 -26.74 5.96
N SER A 227 0.21 -26.31 6.02
CA SER A 227 -0.85 -27.05 6.72
C SER A 227 -1.04 -28.46 6.15
N PHE A 228 -1.05 -28.60 4.83
CA PHE A 228 -1.12 -29.90 4.15
C PHE A 228 0.02 -30.84 4.52
N SER A 229 1.26 -30.32 4.51
CA SER A 229 2.44 -31.10 4.90
C SER A 229 2.39 -31.55 6.37
N HIS A 230 1.79 -30.76 7.26
CA HIS A 230 1.59 -31.16 8.66
C HIS A 230 0.58 -32.30 8.79
N GLN A 231 -0.52 -32.29 8.02
CA GLN A 231 -1.53 -33.35 8.06
C GLN A 231 -0.95 -34.72 7.61
N PHE A 232 -0.04 -34.74 6.64
CA PHE A 232 0.64 -35.97 6.18
C PHE A 232 1.74 -36.48 7.13
N ARG A 233 2.30 -35.64 8.00
CA ARG A 233 3.29 -36.08 9.01
C ARG A 233 2.66 -36.95 10.11
N HIS A 234 1.34 -36.90 10.27
CA HIS A 234 0.62 -37.72 11.22
C HIS A 234 0.18 -39.08 10.65
N SER A 235 0.53 -39.39 9.39
CA SER A 235 0.12 -40.62 8.70
C SER A 235 1.32 -41.54 8.39
N GLY A 236 1.77 -42.33 9.38
CA GLY A 236 2.57 -43.57 9.24
C GLY A 236 3.90 -43.52 8.45
N TYR A 237 5.00 -43.91 9.10
CA TYR A 237 6.38 -43.73 8.62
C TYR A 237 6.79 -44.62 7.42
N PHE A 238 6.12 -45.75 7.18
CA PHE A 238 6.53 -46.74 6.17
C PHE A 238 5.49 -47.03 5.09
N ILE A 239 4.20 -47.07 5.45
CA ILE A 239 3.07 -47.30 4.52
C ILE A 239 1.95 -46.35 4.94
N VAL A 240 1.61 -45.41 4.07
CA VAL A 240 0.54 -44.44 4.32
C VAL A 240 -0.81 -45.09 3.99
N GLY A 241 -1.79 -45.01 4.88
CA GLY A 241 -3.13 -45.58 4.68
C GLY A 241 -3.98 -44.83 3.64
N ARG A 242 -5.19 -44.41 4.04
CA ARG A 242 -6.08 -43.58 3.20
C ARG A 242 -5.57 -42.14 3.14
N VAL A 243 -5.46 -41.59 1.94
CA VAL A 243 -4.92 -40.23 1.69
C VAL A 243 -5.93 -39.31 1.00
N GLY A 244 -6.96 -39.88 0.39
CA GLY A 244 -7.94 -39.20 -0.43
C GLY A 244 -8.75 -38.16 0.32
N THR A 245 -9.09 -38.40 1.59
CA THR A 245 -9.81 -37.41 2.42
C THR A 245 -8.94 -36.18 2.74
N ILE A 246 -7.66 -36.40 3.07
CA ILE A 246 -6.69 -35.33 3.33
C ILE A 246 -6.49 -34.49 2.06
N ILE A 247 -6.32 -35.16 0.91
CA ILE A 247 -6.18 -34.51 -0.39
C ILE A 247 -7.45 -33.73 -0.76
N LEU A 248 -8.63 -34.30 -0.55
CA LEU A 248 -9.91 -33.65 -0.86
C LEU A 248 -10.12 -32.38 -0.04
N GLN A 249 -9.84 -32.44 1.26
CA GLN A 249 -9.90 -31.27 2.14
C GLN A 249 -8.94 -30.18 1.67
N HIS A 250 -7.71 -30.56 1.34
CA HIS A 250 -6.71 -29.60 0.88
C HIS A 250 -7.12 -28.92 -0.44
N VAL A 251 -7.46 -29.71 -1.46
CA VAL A 251 -7.90 -29.21 -2.78
C VAL A 251 -9.07 -28.24 -2.65
N THR A 252 -10.02 -28.51 -1.75
CA THR A 252 -11.19 -27.65 -1.54
C THR A 252 -10.81 -26.27 -1.04
N VAL A 253 -9.80 -26.17 -0.17
CA VAL A 253 -9.34 -24.88 0.37
C VAL A 253 -8.44 -24.12 -0.62
N LEU A 254 -7.81 -24.81 -1.57
CA LEU A 254 -6.94 -24.18 -2.57
C LEU A 254 -7.68 -23.34 -3.62
N ILE A 255 -8.99 -23.55 -3.83
CA ILE A 255 -9.75 -23.00 -4.97
C ILE A 255 -9.60 -21.48 -5.09
N GLU A 256 -10.10 -20.73 -4.10
CA GLU A 256 -10.15 -19.27 -4.17
C GLU A 256 -8.76 -18.60 -4.15
N PRO A 257 -7.81 -19.01 -3.28
CA PRO A 257 -6.47 -18.44 -3.28
C PRO A 257 -5.71 -18.60 -4.60
N TYR A 258 -5.85 -19.75 -5.27
CA TYR A 258 -5.18 -19.97 -6.56
C TYR A 258 -5.84 -19.22 -7.72
N ILE A 259 -7.16 -19.03 -7.68
CA ILE A 259 -7.86 -18.20 -8.68
C ILE A 259 -7.41 -16.74 -8.56
N LEU A 260 -7.35 -16.22 -7.33
CA LEU A 260 -6.84 -14.86 -7.06
C LEU A 260 -5.38 -14.70 -7.50
N TYR A 261 -4.54 -15.70 -7.25
CA TYR A 261 -3.15 -15.65 -7.70
C TYR A 261 -3.05 -15.69 -9.23
N ALA A 262 -3.82 -16.57 -9.88
CA ALA A 262 -3.81 -16.72 -11.33
C ALA A 262 -4.30 -15.45 -12.05
N SER A 263 -5.32 -14.76 -11.52
CA SER A 263 -5.80 -13.50 -12.10
C SER A 263 -4.72 -12.42 -12.07
N ASN A 264 -3.91 -12.33 -11.00
CA ASN A 264 -2.83 -11.35 -10.92
C ASN A 264 -1.53 -11.79 -11.63
N HIS A 265 -1.34 -13.09 -11.91
CA HIS A 265 -0.06 -13.61 -12.37
C HIS A 265 0.46 -12.94 -13.65
N ILE A 266 -0.40 -12.72 -14.66
CA ILE A 266 0.04 -12.09 -15.91
C ILE A 266 0.46 -10.63 -15.66
N LYS A 267 -0.30 -9.90 -14.82
CA LYS A 267 0.05 -8.55 -14.37
C LYS A 267 1.40 -8.53 -13.66
N ALA A 268 1.63 -9.45 -12.72
CA ALA A 268 2.88 -9.57 -11.99
C ALA A 268 4.09 -9.76 -12.92
N ILE A 269 4.00 -10.69 -13.89
CA ILE A 269 5.07 -10.94 -14.86
C ILE A 269 5.32 -9.72 -15.74
N TYR A 270 4.27 -9.02 -16.17
CA TYR A 270 4.39 -7.80 -16.94
C TYR A 270 5.07 -6.69 -16.14
N CYS A 271 4.59 -6.37 -14.94
CA CYS A 271 5.16 -5.34 -14.06
C CYS A 271 6.63 -5.61 -13.75
N MET A 272 6.99 -6.85 -13.39
CA MET A 272 8.37 -7.26 -13.16
C MET A 272 9.23 -7.06 -14.42
N SER A 273 8.74 -7.48 -15.60
CA SER A 273 9.49 -7.35 -16.86
C SER A 273 9.68 -5.89 -17.28
N LEU A 274 8.66 -5.06 -17.07
CA LEU A 274 8.67 -3.62 -17.34
C LEU A 274 9.70 -2.93 -16.45
N GLU A 275 9.66 -3.19 -15.15
CA GLU A 275 10.59 -2.61 -14.19
C GLU A 275 12.02 -3.08 -14.45
N GLN A 276 12.23 -4.36 -14.77
CA GLN A 276 13.57 -4.88 -15.11
C GLN A 276 14.15 -4.24 -16.38
N LYS A 277 13.29 -3.84 -17.33
CA LYS A 277 13.73 -3.19 -18.56
C LYS A 277 14.13 -1.73 -18.35
N TYR A 278 13.39 -0.99 -17.50
CA TYR A 278 13.54 0.46 -17.38
C TYR A 278 14.26 0.93 -16.11
N ASN A 279 14.29 0.12 -15.06
CA ASN A 279 14.98 0.44 -13.80
C ASN A 279 16.27 -0.38 -13.67
N PRO A 280 17.45 0.22 -13.90
CA PRO A 280 18.73 -0.49 -13.84
C PRO A 280 19.08 -0.96 -12.42
N LEU A 281 18.57 -0.31 -11.37
CA LEU A 281 18.79 -0.73 -9.98
C LEU A 281 18.02 -2.03 -9.70
N PHE A 282 16.76 -2.08 -10.11
CA PHE A 282 15.95 -3.30 -10.01
C PHE A 282 16.52 -4.43 -10.87
N ALA A 283 16.99 -4.12 -12.09
CA ALA A 283 17.63 -5.11 -12.96
C ALA A 283 18.88 -5.73 -12.30
N LYS A 284 19.75 -4.90 -11.70
CA LYS A 284 20.92 -5.36 -10.94
C LYS A 284 20.51 -6.20 -9.74
N PHE A 285 19.51 -5.76 -8.97
CA PHE A 285 18.97 -6.51 -7.83
C PHE A 285 18.53 -7.92 -8.25
N VAL A 286 17.73 -8.05 -9.31
CA VAL A 286 17.28 -9.37 -9.80
C VAL A 286 18.45 -10.26 -10.20
N VAL A 287 19.47 -9.71 -10.88
CA VAL A 287 20.68 -10.47 -11.24
C VAL A 287 21.44 -10.94 -10.00
N THR A 288 21.62 -10.07 -9.00
CA THR A 288 22.29 -10.42 -7.74
C THR A 288 21.55 -11.53 -6.99
N GLN A 289 20.22 -11.43 -6.87
CA GLN A 289 19.43 -12.46 -6.18
C GLN A 289 19.45 -13.79 -6.94
N ASN A 290 19.35 -13.77 -8.27
CA ASN A 290 19.41 -14.98 -9.11
C ASN A 290 20.77 -15.70 -9.03
N ALA A 291 21.85 -14.99 -8.67
CA ALA A 291 23.19 -15.56 -8.55
C ALA A 291 23.40 -16.36 -7.25
N LEU A 292 22.51 -16.24 -6.26
CA LEU A 292 22.61 -16.98 -5.00
C LEU A 292 22.48 -18.48 -5.23
N LYS A 293 23.33 -19.29 -4.57
CA LYS A 293 23.28 -20.76 -4.71
C LYS A 293 21.94 -21.36 -4.27
N SER A 294 21.30 -20.74 -3.28
CA SER A 294 20.00 -21.16 -2.74
C SER A 294 18.86 -21.10 -3.76
N THR A 295 18.95 -20.26 -4.80
CA THR A 295 17.92 -20.17 -5.86
C THR A 295 18.08 -21.23 -6.93
N ARG A 296 19.07 -22.14 -6.83
CA ARG A 296 19.38 -23.14 -7.86
C ARG A 296 19.63 -22.51 -9.25
N ARG A 297 20.02 -21.22 -9.28
CA ARG A 297 20.17 -20.39 -10.49
C ARG A 297 18.90 -20.23 -11.32
N LEU A 298 17.73 -20.45 -10.73
CA LEU A 298 16.43 -20.15 -11.32
C LEU A 298 16.13 -18.66 -11.13
N GLY A 299 15.54 -18.02 -12.15
CA GLY A 299 15.20 -16.60 -12.09
C GLY A 299 13.91 -16.31 -11.33
N LEU A 300 13.72 -15.08 -10.84
CA LEU A 300 12.48 -14.63 -10.19
C LEU A 300 11.20 -15.04 -10.94
N ARG A 301 11.19 -14.92 -12.28
CA ARG A 301 10.07 -15.33 -13.13
C ARG A 301 9.64 -16.78 -12.91
N HIS A 302 10.60 -17.69 -12.67
CA HIS A 302 10.31 -19.09 -12.39
C HIS A 302 9.46 -19.21 -11.13
N TYR A 303 9.92 -18.62 -10.03
CA TYR A 303 9.24 -18.66 -8.74
C TYR A 303 7.84 -18.03 -8.78
N LEU A 304 7.65 -16.94 -9.54
CA LEU A 304 6.33 -16.33 -9.76
C LEU A 304 5.39 -17.22 -10.59
N SER A 305 5.91 -18.05 -11.50
CA SER A 305 5.12 -19.00 -12.29
C SER A 305 4.92 -20.35 -11.60
N SER A 306 5.66 -20.66 -10.54
CA SER A 306 5.54 -21.95 -9.84
C SER A 306 4.12 -22.27 -9.36
N PRO A 307 3.35 -21.33 -8.77
CA PRO A 307 1.98 -21.63 -8.32
C PRO A 307 1.02 -21.98 -9.44
N THR A 308 1.04 -21.25 -10.56
CA THR A 308 0.15 -21.53 -11.69
C THR A 308 0.43 -22.91 -12.32
N LEU A 309 1.70 -23.34 -12.32
CA LEU A 309 2.12 -24.66 -12.81
C LEU A 309 1.86 -25.79 -11.80
N TRP A 310 1.89 -25.49 -10.50
CA TRP A 310 1.73 -26.48 -9.43
C TRP A 310 0.39 -27.22 -9.52
N MET A 311 -0.70 -26.50 -9.73
CA MET A 311 -2.06 -27.08 -9.78
C MET A 311 -2.21 -28.15 -10.87
N GLY A 312 -1.56 -27.94 -12.02
CA GLY A 312 -1.54 -28.93 -13.11
C GLY A 312 -0.73 -30.18 -12.72
N LYS A 313 0.43 -30.01 -12.11
CA LYS A 313 1.26 -31.12 -11.62
C LYS A 313 0.57 -31.91 -10.50
N PHE A 314 -0.07 -31.21 -9.56
CA PHE A 314 -0.79 -31.83 -8.45
C PHE A 314 -1.90 -32.75 -8.93
N LYS A 315 -2.67 -32.31 -9.94
CA LYS A 315 -3.67 -33.15 -10.61
C LYS A 315 -3.07 -34.43 -11.21
N LEU A 316 -1.92 -34.34 -11.88
CA LEU A 316 -1.25 -35.52 -12.47
C LEU A 316 -0.76 -36.51 -11.40
N MET A 317 -0.20 -36.01 -10.29
CA MET A 317 0.24 -36.86 -9.17
C MET A 317 -0.94 -37.58 -8.51
N ILE A 318 -2.06 -36.89 -8.30
CA ILE A 318 -3.29 -37.51 -7.75
C ILE A 318 -3.85 -38.57 -8.72
N GLN A 319 -3.80 -38.34 -10.04
CA GLN A 319 -4.19 -39.35 -11.04
C GLN A 319 -3.32 -40.61 -10.96
N ALA A 320 -2.00 -40.45 -10.75
CA ALA A 320 -1.08 -41.57 -10.61
C ALA A 320 -1.35 -42.39 -9.33
N ILE A 321 -1.67 -41.71 -8.21
CA ILE A 321 -2.08 -42.36 -6.96
C ILE A 321 -3.39 -43.13 -7.17
N LEU A 322 -4.42 -42.46 -7.71
CA LEU A 322 -5.75 -43.05 -7.96
C LEU A 322 -5.67 -44.32 -8.82
N LYS A 323 -4.82 -44.34 -9.85
CA LYS A 323 -4.63 -45.51 -10.73
C LYS A 323 -4.18 -46.76 -9.97
N ASN A 324 -3.46 -46.58 -8.87
CA ASN A 324 -2.91 -47.66 -8.06
C ASN A 324 -3.68 -47.90 -6.74
N THR A 325 -4.65 -47.05 -6.38
CA THR A 325 -5.51 -47.23 -5.19
C THR A 325 -6.54 -48.36 -5.40
N VAL A 326 -6.71 -49.22 -4.39
CA VAL A 326 -7.70 -50.32 -4.41
C VAL A 326 -8.93 -50.01 -3.53
N ASP A 327 -8.78 -49.26 -2.45
CA ASP A 327 -9.87 -48.91 -1.52
C ASP A 327 -10.90 -47.97 -2.18
N ASP A 328 -12.17 -48.39 -2.22
CA ASP A 328 -13.24 -47.66 -2.90
C ASP A 328 -13.52 -46.28 -2.30
N ALA A 329 -13.44 -46.15 -0.97
CA ALA A 329 -13.66 -44.88 -0.27
C ALA A 329 -12.54 -43.87 -0.58
N ASP A 330 -11.30 -44.34 -0.62
CA ASP A 330 -10.13 -43.55 -1.01
C ASP A 330 -10.20 -43.16 -2.49
N GLN A 331 -10.58 -44.08 -3.38
CA GLN A 331 -10.81 -43.78 -4.80
C GLN A 331 -11.89 -42.72 -5.02
N LEU A 332 -13.01 -42.78 -4.28
CA LEU A 332 -14.10 -41.81 -4.39
C LEU A 332 -13.61 -40.41 -4.01
N SER A 333 -12.86 -40.30 -2.92
CA SER A 333 -12.29 -39.03 -2.46
C SER A 333 -11.25 -38.47 -3.44
N LEU A 334 -10.40 -39.33 -4.01
CA LEU A 334 -9.43 -38.94 -5.05
C LEU A 334 -10.10 -38.50 -6.36
N LYS A 335 -11.17 -39.19 -6.80
CA LYS A 335 -11.96 -38.80 -7.98
C LYS A 335 -12.64 -37.44 -7.79
N ALA A 336 -13.23 -37.20 -6.61
CA ALA A 336 -13.80 -35.91 -6.27
C ALA A 336 -12.74 -34.79 -6.28
N SER A 337 -11.56 -35.07 -5.71
CA SER A 337 -10.42 -34.13 -5.72
C SER A 337 -10.00 -33.76 -7.15
N LEU A 338 -9.95 -34.74 -8.07
CA LEU A 338 -9.61 -34.50 -9.48
C LEU A 338 -10.65 -33.64 -10.21
N ALA A 339 -11.94 -33.81 -9.89
CA ALA A 339 -13.01 -32.99 -10.46
C ALA A 339 -12.87 -31.53 -10.01
N ILE A 340 -12.63 -31.29 -8.72
CA ILE A 340 -12.43 -29.93 -8.18
C ILE A 340 -11.16 -29.28 -8.76
N LEU A 341 -10.05 -30.02 -8.86
CA LEU A 341 -8.83 -29.51 -9.49
C LEU A 341 -9.03 -29.17 -10.97
N HIS A 342 -9.81 -29.98 -11.69
CA HIS A 342 -10.14 -29.67 -13.09
C HIS A 342 -10.93 -28.37 -13.20
N ASP A 343 -11.99 -28.20 -12.40
CA ASP A 343 -12.79 -26.97 -12.39
C ASP A 343 -11.94 -25.75 -12.03
N THR A 344 -11.11 -25.87 -10.99
CA THR A 344 -10.22 -24.80 -10.54
C THR A 344 -9.25 -24.37 -11.65
N LEU A 345 -8.64 -25.32 -12.38
CA LEU A 345 -7.77 -25.01 -13.52
C LEU A 345 -8.51 -24.29 -14.65
N CYS A 346 -9.75 -24.68 -14.95
CA CYS A 346 -10.59 -23.98 -15.93
C CYS A 346 -10.91 -22.54 -15.51
N ARG A 347 -11.24 -22.33 -14.22
CA ARG A 347 -11.48 -21.00 -13.64
C ARG A 347 -10.22 -20.12 -13.68
N MET A 348 -9.07 -20.66 -13.27
CA MET A 348 -7.77 -19.97 -13.35
C MET A 348 -7.45 -19.50 -14.77
N ASN A 349 -7.64 -20.36 -15.77
CA ASN A 349 -7.42 -20.00 -17.18
C ASN A 349 -8.38 -18.91 -17.67
N THR A 350 -9.62 -18.91 -17.18
CA THR A 350 -10.62 -17.90 -17.55
C THR A 350 -10.28 -16.54 -16.94
N CYS A 351 -9.88 -16.51 -15.67
CA CYS A 351 -9.48 -15.29 -14.95
C CYS A 351 -8.14 -14.72 -15.43
N ALA A 352 -7.26 -15.56 -15.99
CA ALA A 352 -6.00 -15.12 -16.58
C ALA A 352 -6.19 -14.26 -17.85
N ASN A 353 -7.40 -14.17 -18.42
CA ASN A 353 -7.69 -13.26 -19.53
C ASN A 353 -7.83 -11.81 -19.04
N LEU A 354 -6.70 -11.17 -18.72
CA LEU A 354 -6.68 -9.76 -18.33
C LEU A 354 -6.94 -8.83 -19.51
N SER A 355 -7.58 -7.69 -19.23
CA SER A 355 -7.80 -6.65 -20.22
C SER A 355 -6.50 -5.89 -20.53
N PRO A 356 -6.26 -5.48 -21.79
CA PRO A 356 -5.09 -4.67 -22.15
C PRO A 356 -5.01 -3.33 -21.40
N GLU A 357 -6.13 -2.88 -20.83
CA GLU A 357 -6.28 -1.60 -20.13
C GLU A 357 -5.52 -1.57 -18.79
N GLU A 358 -5.49 -2.69 -18.05
CA GLU A 358 -4.78 -2.78 -16.77
C GLU A 358 -3.26 -2.70 -16.95
N PHE A 359 -2.73 -3.34 -18.00
CA PHE A 359 -1.31 -3.22 -18.34
C PHE A 359 -0.94 -1.80 -18.74
N ARG A 360 -1.85 -1.12 -19.45
CA ARG A 360 -1.64 0.26 -19.89
C ARG A 360 -1.52 1.22 -18.70
N PHE A 361 -2.33 1.03 -17.66
CA PHE A 361 -2.24 1.84 -16.44
C PHE A 361 -0.88 1.68 -15.74
N GLU A 362 -0.37 0.46 -15.62
CA GLU A 362 0.95 0.23 -14.99
C GLU A 362 2.10 0.79 -15.84
N GLU A 363 2.00 0.73 -17.18
CA GLU A 363 2.95 1.39 -18.08
C GLU A 363 2.95 2.91 -17.90
N LEU A 364 1.77 3.53 -17.74
CA LEU A 364 1.63 4.96 -17.50
C LEU A 364 2.18 5.38 -16.14
N SER A 365 1.98 4.56 -15.11
CA SER A 365 2.51 4.81 -13.75
C SER A 365 4.05 4.92 -13.70
N THR A 366 4.75 4.46 -14.73
CA THR A 366 6.21 4.52 -14.83
C THR A 366 6.70 5.44 -15.95
N SER A 367 5.82 6.02 -16.78
CA SER A 367 6.18 6.84 -17.94
C SER A 367 5.72 8.30 -17.86
N ILE A 368 4.88 8.67 -16.89
CA ILE A 368 4.43 10.04 -16.69
C ILE A 368 5.37 10.78 -15.73
N TYR A 369 5.89 11.93 -16.17
CA TYR A 369 6.80 12.76 -15.37
C TYR A 369 6.23 14.16 -15.17
N CYS A 370 6.45 14.74 -13.98
CA CYS A 370 6.07 16.10 -13.63
C CYS A 370 7.31 16.95 -13.36
N THR A 371 7.33 18.18 -13.89
CA THR A 371 8.34 19.18 -13.58
C THR A 371 7.76 20.17 -12.57
N THR A 372 8.21 20.09 -11.32
CA THR A 372 7.84 21.01 -10.24
C THR A 372 8.57 22.34 -10.40
N LEU A 373 7.86 23.46 -10.19
CA LEU A 373 8.42 24.81 -10.25
C LEU A 373 9.58 24.95 -9.25
N GLY A 374 10.81 25.10 -9.76
CA GLY A 374 12.02 25.32 -8.95
C GLY A 374 13.01 24.16 -8.89
N GLN A 375 12.69 23.00 -9.48
CA GLN A 375 13.62 21.87 -9.63
C GLN A 375 13.94 21.63 -11.11
N HIS A 376 15.22 21.47 -11.44
CA HIS A 376 15.66 21.13 -12.80
C HIS A 376 15.46 19.64 -13.15
N GLU A 377 15.10 18.81 -12.17
CA GLU A 377 14.88 17.37 -12.34
C GLU A 377 13.40 17.06 -12.51
N SER A 378 13.08 16.26 -13.52
CA SER A 378 11.71 15.76 -13.73
C SER A 378 11.44 14.61 -12.76
N SER A 379 10.55 14.84 -11.82
CA SER A 379 10.07 13.79 -10.90
C SER A 379 8.98 12.95 -11.57
N LEU A 380 8.77 11.74 -11.09
CA LEU A 380 7.74 10.86 -11.64
C LEU A 380 6.38 11.25 -11.06
N TYR A 381 5.34 11.36 -11.88
CA TYR A 381 4.01 11.76 -11.44
C TYR A 381 3.37 10.65 -10.60
N GLU A 382 3.04 10.95 -9.35
CA GLU A 382 2.39 10.01 -8.44
C GLU A 382 0.89 9.97 -8.73
N ILE A 383 0.44 8.81 -9.21
CA ILE A 383 -0.96 8.55 -9.48
C ILE A 383 -1.55 7.90 -8.21
N PRO A 384 -2.64 8.45 -7.62
CA PRO A 384 -3.28 7.90 -6.44
C PRO A 384 -3.66 6.42 -6.59
N ASP A 385 -3.48 5.65 -5.52
CA ASP A 385 -3.85 4.24 -5.47
C ASP A 385 -5.37 4.06 -5.60
N GLY A 386 -5.79 3.06 -6.38
CA GLY A 386 -7.21 2.82 -6.70
C GLY A 386 -7.76 3.64 -7.86
N SER A 387 -6.94 4.46 -8.52
CA SER A 387 -7.36 5.13 -9.76
C SER A 387 -7.34 4.20 -10.97
N SER A 388 -8.28 4.41 -11.88
CA SER A 388 -8.36 3.70 -13.16
C SER A 388 -8.18 4.66 -14.33
N LEU A 389 -7.55 4.18 -15.40
CA LEU A 389 -7.53 4.88 -16.68
C LEU A 389 -8.85 4.64 -17.40
N ILE A 390 -9.60 5.70 -17.68
CA ILE A 390 -10.90 5.62 -18.35
C ILE A 390 -10.72 5.80 -19.85
N ARG A 391 -9.88 6.76 -20.26
CA ARG A 391 -9.65 7.05 -21.68
C ARG A 391 -8.31 7.74 -21.91
N GLU A 392 -7.68 7.44 -23.03
CA GLU A 392 -6.50 8.15 -23.51
C GLU A 392 -6.66 8.54 -24.99
N GLU A 393 -6.18 9.73 -25.38
CA GLU A 393 -6.13 10.14 -26.79
C GLU A 393 -5.07 11.23 -27.05
N ALA A 394 -4.45 11.19 -28.24
CA ALA A 394 -3.55 12.22 -28.72
C ALA A 394 -4.33 13.34 -29.43
N LEU A 395 -4.30 14.55 -28.88
CA LEU A 395 -5.03 15.72 -29.33
C LEU A 395 -4.11 16.91 -29.54
N TRP A 396 -4.56 17.89 -30.32
CA TRP A 396 -3.86 19.16 -30.43
C TRP A 396 -4.27 20.08 -29.29
N LEU A 397 -3.28 20.62 -28.57
CA LEU A 397 -3.46 21.53 -27.45
C LEU A 397 -3.02 22.95 -27.84
N ALA A 398 -3.96 23.90 -27.82
CA ALA A 398 -3.67 25.32 -27.87
C ALA A 398 -3.85 25.95 -26.48
N ARG A 399 -2.87 26.74 -26.04
CA ARG A 399 -2.89 27.40 -24.71
C ARG A 399 -3.26 28.86 -24.86
N SER A 400 -3.90 29.44 -23.84
CA SER A 400 -4.19 30.87 -23.78
C SER A 400 -2.94 31.75 -23.95
N SER A 401 -1.79 31.30 -23.41
CA SER A 401 -0.50 32.00 -23.52
C SER A 401 0.14 31.94 -24.91
N HIS A 402 -0.07 30.85 -25.66
CA HIS A 402 0.50 30.63 -26.99
C HIS A 402 -0.57 30.04 -27.93
N PRO A 403 -1.57 30.84 -28.36
CA PRO A 403 -2.70 30.33 -29.12
C PRO A 403 -2.37 29.96 -30.57
N LEU A 404 -1.27 30.48 -31.12
CA LEU A 404 -0.87 30.30 -32.52
C LEU A 404 0.03 29.07 -32.76
N LEU A 405 0.51 28.42 -31.68
CA LEU A 405 1.40 27.25 -31.74
C LEU A 405 0.70 26.06 -31.06
N PRO A 406 -0.29 25.42 -31.72
CA PRO A 406 -0.86 24.19 -31.21
C PRO A 406 0.23 23.12 -31.14
N SER A 407 0.24 22.37 -30.05
CA SER A 407 1.23 21.33 -29.78
C SER A 407 0.54 19.99 -29.59
N LEU A 408 1.19 18.91 -30.02
CA LEU A 408 0.66 17.56 -29.84
C LEU A 408 0.68 17.21 -28.34
N CYS A 409 -0.48 16.90 -27.78
CA CYS A 409 -0.71 16.60 -26.38
C CYS A 409 -1.36 15.23 -26.26
N HIS A 410 -0.88 14.40 -25.34
CA HIS A 410 -1.55 13.16 -24.97
C HIS A 410 -2.40 13.42 -23.72
N VAL A 411 -3.70 13.19 -23.83
CA VAL A 411 -4.67 13.44 -22.77
C VAL A 411 -5.03 12.13 -22.11
N PHE A 412 -4.83 12.05 -20.80
CA PHE A 412 -5.22 10.92 -19.97
C PHE A 412 -6.38 11.33 -19.07
N LEU A 413 -7.50 10.62 -19.16
CA LEU A 413 -8.61 10.75 -18.24
C LEU A 413 -8.55 9.60 -17.25
N PHE A 414 -8.16 9.92 -16.02
CA PHE A 414 -8.26 9.01 -14.88
C PHE A 414 -9.57 9.24 -14.13
N SER A 415 -9.94 8.28 -13.27
CA SER A 415 -11.10 8.40 -12.38
C SER A 415 -11.07 9.60 -11.42
N HIS A 416 -9.88 10.15 -11.13
CA HIS A 416 -9.68 11.25 -10.18
C HIS A 416 -9.32 12.58 -10.86
N ALA A 417 -8.62 12.55 -11.99
CA ALA A 417 -8.10 13.74 -12.65
C ALA A 417 -7.97 13.59 -14.17
N LEU A 418 -8.03 14.73 -14.86
CA LEU A 418 -7.66 14.88 -16.27
C LEU A 418 -6.22 15.39 -16.36
N VAL A 419 -5.33 14.59 -16.94
CA VAL A 419 -3.90 14.90 -17.05
C VAL A 419 -3.54 15.18 -18.51
N LEU A 420 -3.05 16.39 -18.79
CA LEU A 420 -2.54 16.79 -20.10
C LEU A 420 -1.03 16.61 -20.13
N THR A 421 -0.50 15.91 -21.13
CA THR A 421 0.93 15.61 -21.22
C THR A 421 1.51 15.88 -22.61
N HIS A 422 2.80 16.18 -22.69
CA HIS A 422 3.55 16.17 -23.95
C HIS A 422 4.38 14.88 -24.06
N PRO A 423 4.18 14.08 -25.11
CA PRO A 423 5.00 12.90 -25.35
C PRO A 423 6.41 13.32 -25.80
N ARG A 424 7.43 12.69 -25.23
CA ARG A 424 8.84 12.78 -25.64
C ARG A 424 9.39 11.37 -25.79
N VAL A 425 10.09 11.10 -26.89
CA VAL A 425 10.73 9.81 -27.10
C VAL A 425 12.17 9.90 -26.62
N ILE A 426 12.49 9.21 -25.52
CA ILE A 426 13.83 9.16 -24.93
C ILE A 426 14.24 7.68 -24.86
N SER A 427 15.38 7.33 -25.45
CA SER A 427 15.94 5.96 -25.44
C SER A 427 14.95 4.87 -25.92
N GLY A 428 14.10 5.18 -26.90
CA GLY A 428 13.09 4.26 -27.44
C GLY A 428 11.84 4.08 -26.56
N ARG A 429 11.69 4.85 -25.47
CA ARG A 429 10.49 4.93 -24.64
C ARG A 429 9.77 6.25 -24.86
N THR A 430 8.44 6.23 -24.94
CA THR A 430 7.62 7.44 -24.87
C THR A 430 7.42 7.85 -23.42
N GLU A 431 8.07 8.92 -23.00
CA GLU A 431 7.86 9.58 -21.71
C GLU A 431 6.82 10.70 -21.88
N TYR A 432 5.90 10.83 -20.93
CA TYR A 432 4.81 11.80 -20.97
C TYR A 432 5.06 12.88 -19.92
N HIS A 433 5.44 14.08 -20.34
CA HIS A 433 5.67 15.19 -19.41
C HIS A 433 4.36 15.94 -19.14
N VAL A 434 3.94 15.99 -17.89
CA VAL A 434 2.72 16.67 -17.45
C VAL A 434 2.82 18.17 -17.71
N VAL A 435 1.87 18.70 -18.47
CA VAL A 435 1.65 20.13 -18.69
C VAL A 435 0.76 20.69 -17.58
N THR A 436 -0.32 19.97 -17.29
CA THR A 436 -1.28 20.32 -16.24
C THR A 436 -2.08 19.08 -15.85
N SER A 437 -2.37 18.95 -14.56
CA SER A 437 -3.29 17.97 -14.00
C SER A 437 -4.45 18.71 -13.37
N ILE A 438 -5.67 18.48 -13.85
CA ILE A 438 -6.88 19.12 -13.35
C ILE A 438 -7.72 18.05 -12.65
N PRO A 439 -7.91 18.12 -11.33
CA PRO A 439 -8.85 17.26 -10.62
C PRO A 439 -10.25 17.38 -11.23
N LEU A 440 -10.97 16.26 -11.38
CA LEU A 440 -12.26 16.28 -12.07
C LEU A 440 -13.30 17.18 -11.39
N GLN A 441 -13.21 17.33 -10.06
CA GLN A 441 -14.09 18.20 -9.28
C GLN A 441 -13.88 19.69 -9.60
N LEU A 442 -12.69 20.07 -10.06
CA LEU A 442 -12.30 21.44 -10.40
C LEU A 442 -12.25 21.70 -11.91
N LEU A 443 -12.63 20.70 -12.71
CA LEU A 443 -12.65 20.79 -14.17
C LEU A 443 -13.89 21.56 -14.62
N SER A 444 -13.69 22.71 -15.26
CA SER A 444 -14.75 23.44 -15.95
C SER A 444 -14.72 23.13 -17.44
N LEU A 445 -15.83 22.58 -17.94
CA LEU A 445 -16.11 22.52 -19.37
C LEU A 445 -16.84 23.80 -19.75
N ASP A 446 -16.23 24.61 -20.61
CA ASP A 446 -16.85 25.84 -21.08
C ASP A 446 -18.06 25.47 -21.95
N HIS A 447 -19.27 25.57 -21.39
CA HIS A 447 -20.50 25.61 -22.18
C HIS A 447 -20.54 26.98 -22.82
N GLN A 448 -20.80 27.05 -24.13
CA GLN A 448 -20.87 28.31 -24.86
C GLN A 448 -21.79 29.32 -24.15
N THR A 449 -21.25 30.15 -23.27
CA THR A 449 -21.95 31.34 -22.78
C THR A 449 -21.85 32.37 -23.89
N LEU A 450 -23.02 32.80 -24.35
CA LEU A 450 -23.33 33.65 -25.50
C LEU A 450 -22.64 35.03 -25.59
N ASN A 451 -21.56 35.31 -24.86
CA ASN A 451 -20.98 36.66 -24.77
C ASN A 451 -19.62 36.84 -25.46
N ALA A 452 -19.23 35.94 -26.36
CA ALA A 452 -18.03 36.09 -27.20
C ALA A 452 -18.27 36.94 -28.48
N SER A 453 -19.20 37.90 -28.44
CA SER A 453 -19.53 38.77 -29.57
C SER A 453 -18.72 40.08 -29.63
N MET A 454 -17.90 40.40 -28.62
CA MET A 454 -17.11 41.66 -28.62
C MET A 454 -15.62 41.52 -28.93
N ILE A 455 -15.05 40.31 -29.02
CA ILE A 455 -13.62 40.10 -29.39
C ILE A 455 -13.51 39.48 -30.79
N ARG A 456 -14.39 39.86 -31.72
CA ARG A 456 -14.37 39.37 -33.11
C ARG A 456 -14.00 40.42 -34.15
N ARG A 457 -13.27 41.48 -33.76
CA ARG A 457 -12.86 42.56 -34.69
C ARG A 457 -11.35 42.79 -34.86
N LEU A 458 -10.45 42.02 -34.24
CA LEU A 458 -9.01 42.31 -34.34
C LEU A 458 -8.09 41.12 -34.67
N SER A 459 -8.59 40.04 -35.27
CA SER A 459 -7.73 38.93 -35.70
C SER A 459 -8.13 38.34 -37.06
N PHE A 460 -8.30 39.22 -38.04
CA PHE A 460 -8.34 38.88 -39.47
C PHE A 460 -7.18 39.59 -40.17
N ALA A 461 -5.96 39.20 -39.82
CA ALA A 461 -4.78 39.36 -40.66
C ALA A 461 -3.76 38.32 -40.20
N SER A 462 -3.16 37.61 -41.15
CA SER A 462 -2.01 36.70 -40.95
C SER A 462 -2.33 35.25 -40.57
N THR A 463 -3.03 34.52 -41.45
CA THR A 463 -2.71 33.09 -41.66
C THR A 463 -2.75 32.77 -43.15
N SER A 464 -1.62 32.97 -43.82
CA SER A 464 -1.24 32.29 -45.04
C SER A 464 0.17 31.73 -44.83
N MET A 465 0.42 30.51 -45.32
CA MET A 465 1.66 29.70 -45.18
C MET A 465 1.67 28.92 -43.84
N VAL A 466 1.57 27.59 -43.78
CA VAL A 466 2.51 26.60 -44.30
C VAL A 466 1.81 25.24 -44.42
N SER A 467 2.12 24.55 -45.51
CA SER A 467 1.67 23.21 -45.88
C SER A 467 2.65 22.12 -45.42
N THR A 468 2.09 20.95 -45.07
CA THR A 468 2.62 19.55 -45.00
C THR A 468 3.52 19.09 -43.82
N PRO A 469 3.62 17.75 -43.52
CA PRO A 469 2.86 16.58 -44.04
C PRO A 469 2.22 15.66 -42.96
N LEU A 470 1.16 14.95 -43.37
CA LEU A 470 0.37 13.93 -42.65
C LEU A 470 1.07 12.57 -42.44
N HIS A 471 2.40 12.49 -42.37
CA HIS A 471 3.13 11.21 -42.44
C HIS A 471 3.41 10.50 -41.10
N LEU A 472 2.93 11.02 -39.97
CA LEU A 472 3.20 10.45 -38.63
C LEU A 472 2.08 9.55 -38.07
N PHE A 473 0.89 9.52 -38.68
CA PHE A 473 -0.26 8.75 -38.15
C PHE A 473 -0.35 7.30 -38.64
N GLN A 474 0.41 6.91 -39.67
CA GLN A 474 0.36 5.54 -40.22
C GLN A 474 1.33 4.56 -39.56
N SER A 475 2.37 5.05 -38.87
CA SER A 475 3.41 4.23 -38.26
C SER A 475 3.04 3.64 -36.88
N LEU A 476 1.94 4.08 -36.26
CA LEU A 476 1.49 3.57 -34.95
C LEU A 476 0.33 2.55 -35.03
N ARG A 477 -0.06 2.14 -36.24
CA ARG A 477 -1.18 1.20 -36.44
C ARG A 477 -0.81 0.04 -37.36
N ARG A 478 0.29 -0.66 -37.07
CA ARG A 478 0.59 -1.97 -37.70
C ARG A 478 1.70 -2.72 -36.97
N GLN A 479 1.33 -3.60 -36.05
CA GLN A 479 1.96 -4.93 -35.89
C GLN A 479 0.91 -5.90 -35.33
N LYS A 480 0.21 -6.60 -36.23
CA LYS A 480 -0.38 -7.91 -35.93
C LYS A 480 0.47 -8.92 -36.71
N SER A 481 1.02 -9.86 -35.97
CA SER A 481 1.90 -10.94 -36.41
C SER A 481 1.22 -11.83 -37.45
N THR A 482 1.92 -12.11 -38.54
CA THR A 482 1.60 -13.20 -39.49
C THR A 482 2.39 -14.44 -39.09
N VAL A 483 1.69 -15.53 -38.81
CA VAL A 483 2.21 -16.90 -38.82
C VAL A 483 2.01 -17.46 -40.22
N SER A 484 3.04 -18.12 -40.73
CA SER A 484 3.14 -18.75 -42.04
C SER A 484 2.67 -20.20 -42.01
N GLU A 485 1.87 -20.61 -43.01
CA GLU A 485 1.96 -21.94 -43.63
C GLU A 485 1.36 -21.87 -45.07
N PRO A 486 1.82 -22.71 -46.02
CA PRO A 486 1.54 -22.55 -47.47
C PRO A 486 0.50 -23.56 -47.99
N GLU A 487 -0.16 -23.23 -49.11
CA GLU A 487 -0.40 -24.11 -50.29
C GLU A 487 -1.45 -23.54 -51.27
N ASP A 488 -0.98 -23.17 -52.46
CA ASP A 488 -1.40 -23.69 -53.76
C ASP A 488 -2.88 -24.05 -54.06
N LYS A 489 -3.52 -23.30 -54.98
CA LYS A 489 -3.93 -23.77 -56.34
C LYS A 489 -5.06 -22.94 -56.98
N SER A 490 -4.67 -22.30 -58.08
CA SER A 490 -5.29 -22.42 -59.41
C SER A 490 -6.59 -21.69 -59.78
N ARG A 491 -6.42 -20.96 -60.91
CA ARG A 491 -7.35 -20.68 -62.02
C ARG A 491 -8.50 -19.70 -61.76
N SER A 492 -8.90 -18.78 -62.64
CA SER A 492 -8.39 -18.11 -63.86
C SER A 492 -9.66 -17.68 -64.63
N ARG A 493 -9.55 -16.61 -65.43
CA ARG A 493 -10.40 -16.27 -66.60
C ARG A 493 -11.77 -15.62 -66.30
N ILE A 494 -12.26 -14.57 -66.99
CA ILE A 494 -11.77 -13.79 -68.15
C ILE A 494 -12.76 -12.62 -68.43
N LYS A 495 -12.24 -11.57 -69.09
CA LYS A 495 -12.84 -10.63 -70.10
C LYS A 495 -13.50 -9.28 -69.72
N ARG A 496 -12.80 -8.25 -70.26
CA ARG A 496 -13.24 -7.12 -71.13
C ARG A 496 -14.09 -6.01 -70.47
N MET A 497 -13.84 -4.71 -70.71
CA MET A 497 -13.34 -4.07 -71.94
C MET A 497 -12.60 -2.74 -71.68
N MET A 498 -11.82 -2.36 -72.68
CA MET A 498 -10.75 -1.35 -72.77
C MET A 498 -11.21 0.13 -72.78
N LYS A 499 -10.34 1.04 -72.31
CA LYS A 499 -9.49 1.86 -73.20
C LYS A 499 -8.48 2.72 -72.44
N SER A 500 -7.22 2.56 -72.81
CA SER A 500 -6.06 3.41 -72.54
C SER A 500 -6.08 4.65 -73.44
N VAL A 501 -5.66 5.81 -72.94
CA VAL A 501 -4.73 6.71 -73.65
C VAL A 501 -3.93 7.51 -72.60
N SER A 502 -2.62 7.41 -72.67
CA SER A 502 -1.65 8.29 -72.02
C SER A 502 -1.30 9.45 -72.94
N LEU A 503 -1.34 10.69 -72.44
CA LEU A 503 -0.66 11.84 -73.08
C LEU A 503 -0.07 12.76 -72.00
N THR A 504 1.17 13.13 -72.24
CA THR A 504 2.05 14.00 -71.44
C THR A 504 1.70 15.49 -71.56
N ARG A 505 2.07 16.25 -70.53
CA ARG A 505 2.78 17.57 -70.54
C ARG A 505 2.02 18.82 -70.01
N ARG A 506 2.63 19.39 -68.95
CA ARG A 506 2.85 20.80 -68.51
C ARG A 506 1.72 21.83 -68.38
N ASP A 507 1.79 22.48 -67.22
CA ASP A 507 1.62 23.91 -66.88
C ASP A 507 0.37 24.65 -67.37
N SER A 508 -0.52 24.98 -66.42
CA SER A 508 -0.99 26.34 -66.09
C SER A 508 -2.22 26.26 -65.18
N ALA A 509 -2.30 27.17 -64.21
CA ALA A 509 -3.39 27.29 -63.23
C ALA A 509 -4.79 27.42 -63.88
N PRO A 510 -5.86 27.13 -63.12
CA PRO A 510 -6.97 28.08 -63.13
C PRO A 510 -7.51 28.41 -61.73
N ALA A 511 -7.63 29.72 -61.53
CA ALA A 511 -8.75 30.44 -60.94
C ALA A 511 -9.75 29.68 -60.04
N ALA A 512 -9.77 30.11 -58.77
CA ALA A 512 -10.94 30.54 -58.01
C ALA A 512 -12.29 29.84 -58.32
N PHE A 513 -12.70 28.96 -57.40
CA PHE A 513 -14.09 28.88 -56.97
C PHE A 513 -14.18 29.24 -55.49
N MET A 514 -14.69 30.44 -55.23
CA MET A 514 -15.13 30.86 -53.91
C MET A 514 -16.21 29.91 -53.41
N TYR A 515 -15.90 29.14 -52.37
CA TYR A 515 -16.93 28.48 -51.56
C TYR A 515 -17.02 29.17 -50.21
N ASN A 516 -18.20 29.74 -49.98
CA ASN A 516 -18.57 30.56 -48.85
C ASN A 516 -18.22 29.91 -47.50
N HIS A 517 -17.42 30.65 -46.71
CA HIS A 517 -17.28 30.49 -45.27
C HIS A 517 -18.63 30.71 -44.58
N ARG A 518 -19.36 29.62 -44.27
CA ARG A 518 -20.44 29.63 -43.28
C ARG A 518 -20.17 28.57 -42.22
N ALA A 519 -20.06 29.04 -40.97
CA ALA A 519 -20.02 28.30 -39.71
C ALA A 519 -18.93 27.20 -39.58
N THR A 520 -17.77 27.56 -39.01
CA THR A 520 -16.81 26.59 -38.49
C THR A 520 -17.44 25.75 -37.38
N THR A 521 -17.87 24.56 -37.76
CA THR A 521 -18.37 23.48 -36.89
C THR A 521 -17.29 23.11 -35.88
N GLN A 522 -17.48 23.54 -34.62
CA GLN A 522 -16.43 23.51 -33.60
C GLN A 522 -15.94 22.09 -33.30
N ARG A 523 -14.74 21.73 -33.76
CA ARG A 523 -14.04 20.49 -33.35
C ARG A 523 -13.23 20.66 -32.06
N THR A 524 -13.51 21.69 -31.26
CA THR A 524 -12.68 22.06 -30.12
C THR A 524 -13.46 22.05 -28.82
N VAL A 525 -12.80 21.65 -27.73
CA VAL A 525 -13.31 21.70 -26.36
C VAL A 525 -12.40 22.61 -25.55
N ARG A 526 -12.99 23.53 -24.79
CA ARG A 526 -12.27 24.37 -23.84
C ARG A 526 -12.40 23.78 -22.45
N ILE A 527 -11.26 23.55 -21.82
CA ILE A 527 -11.15 23.12 -20.44
C ILE A 527 -10.37 24.17 -19.65
N SER A 528 -10.82 24.43 -18.43
CA SER A 528 -10.13 25.31 -17.50
C SER A 528 -10.24 24.79 -16.07
N HIS A 529 -9.27 25.16 -15.24
CA HIS A 529 -9.35 24.92 -13.81
C HIS A 529 -10.24 25.98 -13.16
N MET A 530 -11.19 25.59 -12.30
CA MET A 530 -12.16 26.52 -11.70
C MET A 530 -11.50 27.68 -10.93
N ALA A 531 -10.39 27.44 -10.24
CA ALA A 531 -9.65 28.49 -9.54
C ALA A 531 -8.84 29.43 -10.44
N PHE A 532 -8.55 29.02 -11.68
CA PHE A 532 -7.72 29.77 -12.63
C PHE A 532 -8.41 29.86 -14.00
N PRO A 533 -9.52 30.62 -14.11
CA PRO A 533 -10.30 30.70 -15.35
C PRO A 533 -9.52 31.32 -16.53
N GLU A 534 -8.46 32.09 -16.26
CA GLU A 534 -7.59 32.69 -17.28
C GLU A 534 -6.75 31.64 -18.05
N ASN A 535 -6.46 30.51 -17.40
CA ASN A 535 -5.69 29.40 -17.98
C ASN A 535 -6.62 28.45 -18.74
N VAL A 536 -7.03 28.89 -19.93
CA VAL A 536 -7.86 28.09 -20.83
C VAL A 536 -6.99 27.21 -21.72
N TYR A 537 -7.28 25.92 -21.72
CA TYR A 537 -6.70 24.93 -22.63
C TYR A 537 -7.74 24.55 -23.67
N LYS A 538 -7.39 24.69 -24.96
CA LYS A 538 -8.25 24.35 -26.08
C LYS A 538 -7.76 23.05 -26.70
N LEU A 539 -8.54 21.99 -26.56
CA LEU A 539 -8.30 20.67 -27.16
C LEU A 539 -8.98 20.61 -28.53
N GLU A 540 -8.24 20.32 -29.58
CA GLU A 540 -8.76 20.17 -30.94
C GLU A 540 -8.81 18.69 -31.34
N PHE A 541 -9.99 18.24 -31.78
CA PHE A 541 -10.28 16.87 -32.17
C PHE A 541 -10.29 16.73 -33.69
N LEU A 542 -9.92 15.54 -34.18
CA LEU A 542 -9.94 15.21 -35.60
C LEU A 542 -11.37 15.17 -36.16
N SER A 543 -12.30 14.58 -35.40
CA SER A 543 -13.71 14.44 -35.78
C SER A 543 -14.67 15.06 -34.75
N ARG A 544 -15.90 15.34 -35.19
CA ARG A 544 -16.98 15.81 -34.31
C ARG A 544 -17.48 14.70 -33.37
N SER A 545 -17.50 13.46 -33.85
CA SER A 545 -17.90 12.30 -33.05
C SER A 545 -16.97 12.13 -31.85
N ASP A 546 -15.65 12.20 -32.04
CA ASP A 546 -14.69 12.03 -30.95
C ASP A 546 -14.85 13.13 -29.91
N ARG A 547 -15.09 14.38 -30.35
CA ARG A 547 -15.40 15.50 -29.45
C ARG A 547 -16.63 15.22 -28.57
N LEU A 548 -17.70 14.70 -29.15
CA LEU A 548 -18.94 14.41 -28.44
C LEU A 548 -18.76 13.25 -27.47
N ILE A 549 -18.04 12.21 -27.89
CA ILE A 549 -17.72 11.06 -27.03
C ILE A 549 -16.92 11.53 -25.81
N TRP A 550 -15.83 12.29 -26.01
CA TRP A 550 -15.04 12.82 -24.91
C TRP A 550 -15.83 13.74 -23.99
N LYS A 551 -16.68 14.61 -24.55
CA LYS A 551 -17.54 15.49 -23.75
C LYS A 551 -18.52 14.68 -22.88
N ASN A 552 -19.12 13.63 -23.45
CA ASN A 552 -20.06 12.78 -22.73
C ASN A 552 -19.36 11.96 -21.65
N VAL A 553 -18.19 11.37 -21.95
CA VAL A 553 -17.41 10.59 -20.98
C VAL A 553 -16.95 11.50 -19.83
N ILE A 554 -16.36 12.66 -20.11
CA ILE A 554 -15.96 13.60 -19.05
C ILE A 554 -17.19 14.02 -18.23
N GLY A 555 -18.32 14.31 -18.87
CA GLY A 555 -19.57 14.65 -18.17
C GLY A 555 -20.04 13.53 -17.25
N GLN A 556 -20.02 12.28 -17.73
CA GLN A 556 -20.43 11.11 -16.95
C GLN A 556 -19.50 10.88 -15.75
N VAL A 557 -18.18 10.93 -15.94
CA VAL A 557 -17.21 10.73 -14.84
C VAL A 557 -17.30 11.87 -13.82
N ILE A 558 -17.55 13.11 -14.26
CA ILE A 558 -17.83 14.21 -13.32
C ILE A 558 -19.09 13.89 -12.52
N CYS A 559 -20.19 13.47 -13.16
CA CYS A 559 -21.41 13.09 -12.45
C CYS A 559 -21.17 11.93 -11.45
N ASP A 560 -20.49 10.86 -11.87
CA ASP A 560 -20.18 9.73 -11.01
C ASP A 560 -19.33 10.17 -9.80
N SER A 561 -18.34 11.04 -10.00
CA SER A 561 -17.53 11.62 -8.93
C SER A 561 -18.32 12.53 -7.98
N THR A 562 -19.41 13.16 -8.45
CA THR A 562 -20.24 14.04 -7.61
C THR A 562 -21.08 13.29 -6.57
N SER A 563 -21.32 11.99 -6.77
CA SER A 563 -22.09 11.16 -5.82
C SER A 563 -21.42 10.98 -4.44
N SER A 564 -20.10 11.23 -4.35
CA SER A 564 -19.30 11.04 -3.13
C SER A 564 -18.91 12.34 -2.40
N ARG A 565 -19.53 13.47 -2.73
CA ARG A 565 -19.09 14.79 -2.23
C ARG A 565 -19.33 14.98 -0.73
N VAL A 566 -18.24 15.27 0.00
CA VAL A 566 -18.28 15.83 1.36
C VAL A 566 -18.51 17.36 1.32
N PHE A 567 -18.09 18.03 0.24
CA PHE A 567 -18.24 19.47 0.05
C PHE A 567 -18.91 19.80 -1.28
N ASP A 568 -19.81 20.78 -1.28
CA ASP A 568 -20.34 21.35 -2.52
C ASP A 568 -19.53 22.57 -2.96
N ILE A 569 -19.36 22.74 -4.27
CA ILE A 569 -18.55 23.81 -4.86
C ILE A 569 -19.47 24.74 -5.63
N GLN A 570 -19.69 25.93 -5.10
CA GLN A 570 -20.55 26.94 -5.72
C GLN A 570 -19.75 28.01 -6.46
N ARG A 571 -20.21 28.39 -7.66
CA ARG A 571 -19.67 29.50 -8.43
C ARG A 571 -20.49 30.75 -8.14
N CYS A 572 -19.88 31.75 -7.49
CA CYS A 572 -20.51 33.05 -7.34
C CYS A 572 -19.96 34.04 -8.40
N PRO A 573 -20.78 34.51 -9.36
CA PRO A 573 -20.34 35.39 -10.43
C PRO A 573 -19.85 36.76 -9.93
N THR A 574 -20.34 37.21 -8.77
CA THR A 574 -19.97 38.50 -8.16
C THR A 574 -18.52 38.52 -7.64
N LEU A 575 -17.90 37.36 -7.41
CA LEU A 575 -16.49 37.25 -6.96
C LEU A 575 -15.51 37.91 -7.93
N ALA A 576 -15.78 37.90 -9.23
CA ALA A 576 -14.92 38.53 -10.23
C ALA A 576 -14.84 40.07 -10.07
N GLN A 577 -15.89 40.69 -9.51
CA GLN A 577 -15.96 42.14 -9.30
C GLN A 577 -15.35 42.58 -7.95
N MET A 578 -15.21 41.66 -6.99
CA MET A 578 -14.72 41.94 -5.64
C MET A 578 -13.21 42.22 -5.55
N GLY A 579 -12.44 41.72 -6.52
CA GLY A 579 -10.99 41.72 -6.45
C GLY A 579 -10.45 40.74 -5.40
N LYS A 580 -9.22 40.97 -4.91
CA LYS A 580 -8.56 40.06 -3.96
C LYS A 580 -9.24 40.07 -2.59
N ILE A 581 -9.82 38.94 -2.20
CA ILE A 581 -10.40 38.70 -0.87
C ILE A 581 -9.26 38.51 0.14
N LYS A 582 -9.32 39.26 1.24
CA LYS A 582 -8.32 39.22 2.32
C LYS A 582 -8.81 38.45 3.54
N CYS A 583 -10.10 38.57 3.85
CA CYS A 583 -10.73 37.86 4.96
C CYS A 583 -12.21 37.60 4.65
N ALA A 584 -12.76 36.56 5.29
CA ALA A 584 -14.15 36.14 5.16
C ALA A 584 -14.68 35.74 6.54
N HIS A 585 -15.97 35.96 6.78
CA HIS A 585 -16.64 35.52 8.00
C HIS A 585 -18.12 35.27 7.72
N THR A 586 -18.66 34.23 8.34
CA THR A 586 -20.08 33.89 8.26
C THR A 586 -20.78 34.37 9.53
N PHE A 587 -22.03 34.82 9.40
CA PHE A 587 -22.85 35.21 10.54
C PHE A 587 -24.33 34.94 10.25
N GLY A 588 -25.12 34.68 11.30
CA GLY A 588 -26.51 34.27 11.13
C GLY A 588 -26.64 32.90 10.47
N LYS A 589 -27.85 32.57 9.97
CA LYS A 589 -28.14 31.24 9.41
C LYS A 589 -27.50 30.98 8.04
N SER A 590 -27.23 32.03 7.23
CA SER A 590 -26.67 31.89 5.87
C SER A 590 -26.06 33.18 5.28
N MET A 591 -25.56 34.12 6.09
CA MET A 591 -24.95 35.36 5.57
C MET A 591 -23.43 35.28 5.60
N VAL A 592 -22.80 35.71 4.52
CA VAL A 592 -21.34 35.73 4.36
C VAL A 592 -20.87 37.17 4.12
N VAL A 593 -19.78 37.55 4.79
CA VAL A 593 -19.13 38.85 4.65
C VAL A 593 -17.71 38.64 4.14
N PHE A 594 -17.35 39.36 3.08
CA PHE A 594 -16.00 39.39 2.53
C PHE A 594 -15.36 40.77 2.73
N GLY A 595 -14.10 40.76 3.18
CA GLY A 595 -13.26 41.94 3.26
C GLY A 595 -12.27 41.92 2.12
N THR A 596 -12.34 42.94 1.28
CA THR A 596 -11.46 43.11 0.12
C THR A 596 -10.63 44.38 0.27
N GLN A 597 -9.78 44.64 -0.71
CA GLN A 597 -9.07 45.92 -0.83
C GLN A 597 -10.00 47.10 -1.16
N SER A 598 -11.16 46.84 -1.77
CA SER A 598 -12.12 47.84 -2.22
C SER A 598 -13.22 48.12 -1.20
N GLY A 599 -13.46 47.21 -0.26
CA GLY A 599 -14.48 47.39 0.76
C GLY A 599 -14.95 46.11 1.44
N VAL A 600 -16.09 46.21 2.13
CA VAL A 600 -16.81 45.06 2.69
C VAL A 600 -17.98 44.69 1.79
N TRP A 601 -18.02 43.43 1.37
CA TRP A 601 -19.11 42.84 0.60
C TRP A 601 -19.92 41.89 1.48
N MET A 602 -21.24 41.86 1.32
CA MET A 602 -22.13 41.01 2.11
C MET A 602 -23.20 40.40 1.22
N GLY A 603 -23.54 39.15 1.46
CA GLY A 603 -24.55 38.42 0.68
C GLY A 603 -24.99 37.15 1.39
N GLN A 604 -26.03 36.52 0.85
CA GLN A 604 -26.41 35.17 1.24
C GLN A 604 -25.48 34.15 0.57
N GLU A 605 -25.37 32.94 1.15
CA GLU A 605 -24.55 31.84 0.60
C GLU A 605 -24.83 31.57 -0.89
N GLU A 606 -26.10 31.64 -1.31
CA GLU A 606 -26.52 31.40 -2.71
C GLU A 606 -26.81 32.69 -3.51
N GLY A 607 -26.69 33.86 -2.88
CA GLY A 607 -27.14 35.14 -3.43
C GLY A 607 -26.03 35.98 -4.08
N PRO A 608 -26.40 37.07 -4.78
CA PRO A 608 -25.45 38.11 -5.13
C PRO A 608 -24.92 38.78 -3.86
N PHE A 609 -23.67 39.21 -3.91
CA PHE A 609 -23.03 39.97 -2.85
C PHE A 609 -23.06 41.45 -3.17
N ASP A 610 -23.54 42.26 -2.23
CA ASP A 610 -23.60 43.70 -2.35
C ASP A 610 -22.42 44.36 -1.64
N LEU A 611 -21.91 45.45 -2.23
CA LEU A 611 -20.88 46.27 -1.60
C LEU A 611 -21.53 47.15 -0.54
N VAL A 612 -21.23 46.86 0.73
CA VAL A 612 -21.86 47.53 1.87
C VAL A 612 -21.01 48.70 2.38
N LEU A 613 -19.69 48.53 2.44
CA LEU A 613 -18.76 49.57 2.87
C LEU A 613 -17.69 49.80 1.79
N PRO A 614 -17.83 50.83 0.95
CA PRO A 614 -16.84 51.16 -0.08
C PRO A 614 -15.59 51.85 0.51
N ASN A 615 -14.46 51.77 -0.21
CA ASN A 615 -13.22 52.50 0.04
C ASN A 615 -12.54 52.24 1.39
N VAL A 616 -12.75 51.05 1.95
CA VAL A 616 -12.06 50.60 3.16
C VAL A 616 -11.20 49.39 2.82
N ASP A 617 -9.89 49.50 3.01
CA ASP A 617 -8.99 48.35 2.87
C ASP A 617 -9.08 47.46 4.12
N VAL A 618 -9.87 46.40 4.03
CA VAL A 618 -10.19 45.52 5.15
C VAL A 618 -9.11 44.45 5.30
N TYR A 619 -8.44 44.44 6.45
CA TYR A 619 -7.46 43.41 6.78
C TYR A 619 -8.09 42.23 7.52
N GLN A 620 -8.97 42.52 8.47
CA GLN A 620 -9.65 41.53 9.29
C GLN A 620 -11.07 42.00 9.61
N LEU A 621 -12.01 41.05 9.65
CA LEU A 621 -13.41 41.29 9.98
C LEU A 621 -13.95 40.18 10.88
N CYS A 622 -14.87 40.53 11.76
CA CYS A 622 -15.57 39.57 12.63
C CYS A 622 -16.90 40.18 13.10
N THR A 623 -17.91 39.37 13.34
CA THR A 623 -19.18 39.83 13.88
C THR A 623 -19.27 39.58 15.37
N LEU A 624 -19.84 40.54 16.10
CA LEU A 624 -20.18 40.38 17.51
C LEU A 624 -21.59 40.94 17.75
N ARG A 625 -22.52 40.06 18.10
CA ARG A 625 -23.95 40.39 18.27
C ARG A 625 -24.49 41.06 17.01
N ASN A 626 -24.97 42.30 17.10
CA ASN A 626 -25.51 43.07 15.96
C ASN A 626 -24.50 44.07 15.36
N LYS A 627 -23.19 43.82 15.53
CA LYS A 627 -22.13 44.71 15.02
C LYS A 627 -21.09 43.95 14.21
N LEU A 628 -20.65 44.54 13.11
CA LEU A 628 -19.50 44.12 12.33
C LEU A 628 -18.26 44.90 12.78
N LEU A 629 -17.24 44.19 13.24
CA LEU A 629 -15.93 44.76 13.56
C LEU A 629 -15.06 44.71 12.31
N VAL A 630 -14.47 45.84 11.96
CA VAL A 630 -13.63 46.01 10.78
C VAL A 630 -12.29 46.62 11.20
N LEU A 631 -11.20 45.95 10.84
CA LEU A 631 -9.84 46.46 10.99
C LEU A 631 -9.32 46.98 9.65
N ASN A 632 -9.08 48.29 9.58
CA ASN A 632 -8.54 48.94 8.39
C ASN A 632 -7.02 48.80 8.34
N ARG A 633 -6.47 48.35 7.21
CA ARG A 633 -5.02 48.19 7.01
C ARG A 633 -4.26 49.52 7.00
N GLN A 634 -4.80 50.54 6.33
CA GLN A 634 -4.14 51.83 6.13
C GLN A 634 -4.07 52.63 7.44
N LYS A 635 -5.21 52.74 8.13
CA LYS A 635 -5.32 53.55 9.36
C LYS A 635 -4.97 52.76 10.64
N ARG A 636 -4.88 51.43 10.57
CA ARG A 636 -4.72 50.52 11.74
C ARG A 636 -5.71 50.81 12.86
N ASN A 637 -6.94 51.16 12.48
CA ASN A 637 -8.02 51.49 13.38
C ASN A 637 -9.05 50.34 13.40
N LEU A 638 -9.64 50.13 14.57
CA LEU A 638 -10.68 49.12 14.79
C LEU A 638 -12.01 49.84 14.99
N ILE A 639 -12.95 49.59 14.07
CA ILE A 639 -14.26 50.24 14.04
C ILE A 639 -15.36 49.17 14.13
N ALA A 640 -16.39 49.45 14.91
CA ALA A 640 -17.59 48.62 15.02
C ALA A 640 -18.76 49.30 14.29
N TYR A 641 -19.25 48.69 13.21
CA TYR A 641 -20.43 49.12 12.45
C TYR A 641 -21.66 48.34 12.91
N ARG A 642 -22.83 48.97 12.96
CA ARG A 642 -24.09 48.26 13.22
C ARG A 642 -24.59 47.61 11.93
N LEU A 643 -24.89 46.30 11.95
CA LEU A 643 -25.26 45.54 10.73
C LEU A 643 -26.53 46.06 10.03
N ASN A 644 -27.46 46.63 10.80
CA ASN A 644 -28.72 47.17 10.26
C ASN A 644 -28.64 48.66 9.89
N ALA A 645 -27.57 49.37 10.29
CA ALA A 645 -27.42 50.80 10.11
C ALA A 645 -25.94 51.16 9.96
N TRP A 646 -25.42 51.04 8.73
CA TRP A 646 -23.99 51.21 8.42
C TRP A 646 -23.45 52.63 8.65
N GLN A 647 -24.36 53.61 8.81
CA GLN A 647 -24.03 54.98 9.21
C GLN A 647 -23.74 55.11 10.72
N ASP A 648 -24.18 54.13 11.54
CA ASP A 648 -23.86 54.05 12.95
C ASP A 648 -22.57 53.24 13.16
N TRP A 649 -21.48 53.96 13.39
CA TRP A 649 -20.17 53.38 13.69
C TRP A 649 -19.62 53.88 15.02
N CYS A 650 -18.89 53.01 15.72
CA CYS A 650 -18.18 53.35 16.94
C CYS A 650 -16.71 52.97 16.83
N VAL A 651 -15.82 53.91 17.14
CA VAL A 651 -14.38 53.63 17.18
C VAL A 651 -14.05 52.86 18.44
N VAL A 652 -13.54 51.64 18.27
CA VAL A 652 -12.98 50.85 19.36
C VAL A 652 -11.57 51.35 19.68
N LYS A 653 -10.74 51.52 18.65
CA LYS A 653 -9.38 52.04 18.79
C LYS A 653 -8.99 52.84 17.55
N ARG A 654 -8.41 54.02 17.76
CA ARG A 654 -8.08 54.99 16.70
C ARG A 654 -6.87 54.60 15.86
N THR A 655 -5.86 53.95 16.45
CA THR A 655 -4.59 53.61 15.77
C THR A 655 -3.88 52.44 16.45
N SER A 656 -2.89 51.89 15.75
CA SER A 656 -1.90 50.91 16.25
C SER A 656 -2.46 49.53 16.60
N VAL A 657 -3.63 49.15 16.07
CA VAL A 657 -4.15 47.78 16.17
C VAL A 657 -3.47 46.91 15.11
N THR A 658 -2.91 45.78 15.51
CA THR A 658 -2.25 44.83 14.58
C THR A 658 -3.20 43.72 14.13
N CYS A 659 -3.92 43.10 15.07
CA CYS A 659 -4.98 42.13 14.83
C CYS A 659 -5.95 42.11 16.01
N PHE A 660 -7.12 41.54 15.80
CA PHE A 660 -8.13 41.37 16.84
C PHE A 660 -8.82 40.01 16.75
N THR A 661 -9.58 39.63 17.75
CA THR A 661 -10.45 38.46 17.71
C THR A 661 -11.62 38.69 18.66
N VAL A 662 -12.68 37.92 18.47
CA VAL A 662 -13.87 37.92 19.33
C VAL A 662 -13.98 36.53 19.94
N GLY A 663 -14.35 36.45 21.20
CA GLY A 663 -14.54 35.19 21.89
C GLY A 663 -15.45 35.31 23.09
N ARG A 664 -15.51 34.25 23.88
CA ARG A 664 -16.18 34.25 25.18
C ARG A 664 -15.18 33.87 26.26
N ILE A 665 -15.11 34.68 27.30
CA ILE A 665 -14.32 34.44 28.52
C ILE A 665 -15.31 34.50 29.68
N ARG A 666 -15.32 33.50 30.57
CA ARG A 666 -16.27 33.41 31.70
C ARG A 666 -17.72 33.62 31.28
N ASN A 667 -18.08 33.07 30.11
CA ASN A 667 -19.39 33.20 29.48
C ASN A 667 -19.82 34.65 29.13
N GLN A 668 -18.87 35.60 29.08
CA GLN A 668 -19.09 36.96 28.58
C GLN A 668 -18.42 37.12 27.22
N ASP A 669 -19.12 37.74 26.27
CA ASP A 669 -18.52 38.09 24.99
C ASP A 669 -17.42 39.13 25.20
N VAL A 670 -16.28 38.94 24.56
CA VAL A 670 -15.12 39.83 24.65
C VAL A 670 -14.57 40.15 23.27
N ILE A 671 -13.94 41.31 23.17
CA ILE A 671 -13.11 41.65 22.02
C ILE A 671 -11.68 41.75 22.54
N VAL A 672 -10.78 41.03 21.90
CA VAL A 672 -9.36 41.03 22.25
C VAL A 672 -8.60 41.59 21.06
N TYR A 673 -7.76 42.59 21.29
CA TYR A 673 -6.92 43.15 20.23
C TYR A 673 -5.49 43.37 20.69
N LEU A 674 -4.57 43.27 19.74
CA LEU A 674 -3.17 43.60 19.95
C LEU A 674 -2.90 45.03 19.54
N THR A 675 -2.20 45.78 20.41
CA THR A 675 -1.77 47.15 20.14
C THR A 675 -0.27 47.28 20.29
N LYS A 676 0.39 47.93 19.32
CA LYS A 676 1.82 48.22 19.41
C LYS A 676 2.04 49.55 20.13
N ARG A 677 2.85 49.55 21.19
CA ARG A 677 3.32 50.73 21.93
C ARG A 677 4.85 50.76 21.87
N LEU A 678 5.41 51.69 21.09
CA LEU A 678 6.85 51.77 20.83
C LEU A 678 7.38 50.42 20.29
N HIS A 679 8.25 49.74 21.05
CA HIS A 679 8.83 48.44 20.72
C HIS A 679 8.11 47.24 21.36
N THR A 680 7.05 47.47 22.14
CA THR A 680 6.33 46.41 22.87
C THR A 680 4.92 46.21 22.33
N THR A 681 4.47 44.96 22.27
CA THR A 681 3.10 44.60 21.89
C THR A 681 2.30 44.26 23.14
N TRP A 682 1.11 44.85 23.25
CA TRP A 682 0.21 44.67 24.37
C TRP A 682 -1.09 44.05 23.90
N LEU A 683 -1.58 43.08 24.68
CA LEU A 683 -2.89 42.47 24.52
C LEU A 683 -3.89 43.20 25.41
N VAL A 684 -4.96 43.71 24.79
CA VAL A 684 -6.03 44.43 25.47
C VAL A 684 -7.34 43.68 25.28
N ILE A 685 -7.99 43.38 26.39
CA ILE A 685 -9.31 42.75 26.44
C ILE A 685 -10.34 43.84 26.75
N ILE A 686 -11.42 43.90 25.97
CA ILE A 686 -12.53 44.79 26.21
C ILE A 686 -13.83 44.00 26.23
N VAL A 687 -14.75 44.38 27.11
CA VAL A 687 -16.06 43.77 27.26
C VAL A 687 -17.11 44.73 26.69
N PRO A 688 -18.00 44.30 25.79
CA PRO A 688 -19.10 45.11 25.30
C PRO A 688 -20.06 45.42 26.45
N SER A 689 -20.28 46.71 26.73
CA SER A 689 -21.19 47.17 27.79
C SER A 689 -22.50 47.62 27.17
N SER A 690 -23.63 47.18 27.74
CA SER A 690 -24.98 47.59 27.35
C SER A 690 -25.47 48.85 28.09
N ARG A 691 -24.73 49.37 29.08
CA ARG A 691 -25.11 50.58 29.82
C ARG A 691 -24.91 51.83 28.95
N LEU A 692 -25.96 52.64 28.84
CA LEU A 692 -26.10 53.89 28.07
C LEU A 692 -25.03 54.96 28.38
N GLY A 693 -23.80 54.77 27.92
CA GLY A 693 -22.73 55.76 27.96
C GLY A 693 -22.05 55.95 26.60
N LYS A 694 -21.21 56.99 26.45
CA LYS A 694 -20.47 57.36 25.23
C LYS A 694 -19.61 56.24 24.59
N HIS A 695 -19.33 55.15 25.31
CA HIS A 695 -18.52 54.04 24.84
C HIS A 695 -19.26 52.71 24.99
N TRP A 696 -19.40 51.97 23.88
CA TRP A 696 -20.07 50.66 23.83
C TRP A 696 -19.26 49.51 24.46
N PHE A 697 -18.09 49.81 25.02
CA PHE A 697 -17.17 48.85 25.63
C PHE A 697 -16.60 49.40 26.92
N LYS A 698 -16.35 48.50 27.87
CA LYS A 698 -15.56 48.75 29.08
C LYS A 698 -14.24 48.00 28.92
N LYS A 699 -13.13 48.69 29.16
CA LYS A 699 -11.81 48.06 29.17
C LYS A 699 -11.72 47.10 30.36
N TYR A 700 -11.20 45.90 30.13
CA TYR A 700 -10.86 44.98 31.22
C TYR A 700 -9.70 45.56 32.04
N ILE A 701 -9.66 45.28 33.34
CA ILE A 701 -8.77 45.99 34.27
C ILE A 701 -7.28 45.72 33.96
N THR A 702 -6.96 44.56 33.40
CA THR A 702 -5.59 44.12 33.10
C THR A 702 -5.25 44.21 31.61
N GLU A 703 -4.08 44.75 31.29
CA GLU A 703 -3.43 44.63 29.98
C GLU A 703 -2.26 43.65 30.11
N HIS A 704 -2.10 42.75 29.15
CA HIS A 704 -1.03 41.75 29.20
C HIS A 704 0.06 42.09 28.19
N LYS A 705 1.32 42.09 28.64
CA LYS A 705 2.47 42.26 27.74
C LYS A 705 2.70 40.94 27.00
N VAL A 706 2.77 41.01 25.67
CA VAL A 706 3.03 39.84 24.81
C VAL A 706 4.54 39.64 24.70
N SER A 707 5.02 38.43 25.01
CA SER A 707 6.45 38.10 24.96
C SER A 707 6.90 37.65 23.57
N ILE A 708 5.99 37.09 22.75
CA ILE A 708 6.31 36.57 21.43
C ILE A 708 6.60 37.69 20.42
N LYS A 709 7.60 37.45 19.56
CA LYS A 709 7.99 38.37 18.48
C LYS A 709 7.00 38.27 17.32
N ASP A 710 6.68 39.41 16.69
CA ASP A 710 5.78 39.53 15.54
C ASP A 710 4.48 38.71 15.66
N PRO A 711 3.60 39.04 16.63
CA PRO A 711 2.34 38.35 16.76
C PRO A 711 1.40 38.70 15.59
N THR A 712 0.87 37.66 14.93
CA THR A 712 0.11 37.79 13.69
C THR A 712 -1.39 37.52 13.89
N THR A 713 -1.76 36.54 14.71
CA THR A 713 -3.17 36.18 14.91
C THR A 713 -3.49 35.89 16.38
N LEU A 714 -4.74 36.10 16.76
CA LEU A 714 -5.28 35.84 18.09
C LEU A 714 -6.40 34.80 18.03
N GLN A 715 -6.46 33.92 19.04
CA GLN A 715 -7.57 33.00 19.24
C GLN A 715 -7.94 32.93 20.71
N VAL A 716 -9.24 32.99 21.02
CA VAL A 716 -9.76 32.83 22.38
C VAL A 716 -10.35 31.43 22.48
N THR A 717 -9.92 30.65 23.48
CA THR A 717 -10.46 29.30 23.73
C THR A 717 -10.61 29.12 25.24
N GLY A 718 -11.84 28.91 25.70
CA GLY A 718 -12.16 28.91 27.13
C GLY A 718 -11.77 30.25 27.77
N ASP A 719 -11.08 30.20 28.90
CA ASP A 719 -10.64 31.37 29.65
C ASP A 719 -9.19 31.81 29.35
N SER A 720 -8.60 31.29 28.26
CA SER A 720 -7.25 31.64 27.82
C SER A 720 -7.22 32.25 26.42
N VAL A 721 -6.22 33.11 26.22
CA VAL A 721 -5.96 33.75 24.93
C VAL A 721 -4.66 33.24 24.35
N PHE A 722 -4.71 32.74 23.12
CA PHE A 722 -3.55 32.27 22.38
C PHE A 722 -3.11 33.34 21.38
N VAL A 723 -1.85 33.75 21.49
CA VAL A 723 -1.17 34.67 20.59
C VAL A 723 -0.22 33.89 19.70
N ARG A 724 -0.46 33.92 18.39
CA ARG A 724 0.32 33.14 17.42
C ARG A 724 1.17 34.05 16.55
N SER A 725 2.43 33.65 16.38
CA SER A 725 3.37 34.17 15.40
C SER A 725 3.69 33.07 14.40
N HIS A 726 3.49 33.31 13.11
CA HIS A 726 3.81 32.34 12.05
C HIS A 726 5.27 31.85 12.08
N ARG A 727 6.20 32.66 12.60
CA ARG A 727 7.64 32.36 12.60
C ARG A 727 8.17 31.87 13.95
N PHE A 728 7.66 32.44 15.05
CA PHE A 728 8.26 32.26 16.36
C PHE A 728 7.50 31.30 17.28
N GLY A 729 6.26 30.94 16.94
CA GLY A 729 5.47 29.96 17.68
C GLY A 729 4.15 30.49 18.25
N ILE A 730 3.72 29.93 19.38
CA ILE A 730 2.43 30.23 20.03
C ILE A 730 2.66 30.48 21.53
N GLU A 731 2.09 31.58 22.02
CA GLU A 731 2.08 31.99 23.42
C GLU A 731 0.65 31.94 23.98
N ARG A 732 0.47 31.31 25.15
CA ARG A 732 -0.77 31.31 25.91
C ARG A 732 -0.69 32.38 27.00
N ILE A 733 -1.76 33.17 27.09
CA ILE A 733 -1.97 34.17 28.11
C ILE A 733 -3.23 33.76 28.87
N GLU A 734 -3.04 33.39 30.13
CA GLU A 734 -4.13 33.12 31.05
C GLU A 734 -4.60 34.44 31.66
N ILE A 735 -5.91 34.62 31.82
CA ILE A 735 -6.47 35.92 32.19
C ILE A 735 -6.38 36.16 33.69
N ASP A 736 -6.45 35.08 34.47
CA ASP A 736 -6.48 35.12 35.92
C ASP A 736 -5.10 35.16 36.55
N ILE A 737 -4.08 34.72 35.81
CA ILE A 737 -2.69 34.70 36.23
C ILE A 737 -1.89 35.50 35.21
N PRO A 738 -1.13 36.54 35.60
CA PRO A 738 -0.29 37.32 34.68
C PRO A 738 0.95 36.55 34.20
N GLU A 739 0.88 35.22 34.12
CA GLU A 739 1.93 34.38 33.58
C GLU A 739 1.68 34.11 32.10
N THR A 740 2.66 34.46 31.28
CA THR A 740 2.67 34.14 29.86
C THR A 740 3.49 32.87 29.64
N GLN A 741 2.90 31.88 28.97
CA GLN A 741 3.57 30.61 28.71
C GLN A 741 3.71 30.38 27.21
N ILE A 742 4.93 30.10 26.74
CA ILE A 742 5.16 29.67 25.36
C ILE A 742 4.80 28.19 25.27
N VAL A 743 3.79 27.86 24.47
CA VAL A 743 3.23 26.52 24.31
C VAL A 743 3.86 25.78 23.13
N PHE A 744 4.24 26.52 22.10
CA PHE A 744 4.89 25.96 20.90
C PHE A 744 5.95 26.93 20.39
N ARG A 745 7.10 26.41 19.96
CA ARG A 745 8.19 27.18 19.33
C ARG A 745 8.45 26.64 17.94
N GLY A 746 8.39 27.51 16.93
CA GLY A 746 8.68 27.14 15.55
C GLY A 746 7.71 27.73 14.53
N VAL A 747 7.96 27.40 13.27
CA VAL A 747 7.10 27.80 12.14
C VAL A 747 5.77 27.07 12.26
N ASN A 748 4.68 27.79 12.01
CA ASN A 748 3.34 27.24 12.06
C ASN A 748 2.43 27.92 11.03
N VAL A 749 1.56 27.10 10.46
CA VAL A 749 0.53 27.49 9.49
C VAL A 749 -0.79 27.75 10.21
N GLY A 750 -1.15 26.90 11.16
CA GLY A 750 -2.42 27.00 11.90
C GLY A 750 -2.35 26.35 13.28
N MET A 751 -3.33 26.70 14.11
CA MET A 751 -3.53 26.10 15.44
C MET A 751 -5.01 25.79 15.61
N VAL A 752 -5.28 24.64 16.23
CA VAL A 752 -6.59 24.17 16.64
C VAL A 752 -6.53 23.93 18.13
N ALA A 753 -7.35 24.65 18.89
CA ALA A 753 -7.46 24.44 20.31
C ALA A 753 -8.73 23.63 20.61
N LEU A 754 -8.56 22.42 21.17
CA LEU A 754 -9.63 21.62 21.75
C LEU A 754 -9.58 21.77 23.28
N LEU A 755 -10.62 21.30 23.98
CA LEU A 755 -10.77 21.50 25.42
C LEU A 755 -9.58 20.95 26.23
N LYS A 756 -9.03 19.78 25.86
CA LYS A 756 -7.93 19.13 26.59
C LYS A 756 -6.61 19.04 25.83
N THR A 757 -6.64 19.12 24.51
CA THR A 757 -5.49 18.98 23.61
C THR A 757 -5.54 20.06 22.54
N GLY A 758 -4.42 20.31 21.86
CA GLY A 758 -4.41 21.15 20.67
C GLY A 758 -3.66 20.49 19.55
N ILE A 759 -3.94 20.93 18.34
CA ILE A 759 -3.21 20.54 17.15
C ILE A 759 -2.54 21.79 16.59
N VAL A 760 -1.22 21.76 16.45
CA VAL A 760 -0.47 22.79 15.74
C VAL A 760 -0.06 22.21 14.41
N CYS A 761 -0.35 22.90 13.32
CA CYS A 761 0.01 22.45 11.98
C CYS A 761 1.15 23.32 11.44
N ASP A 762 2.21 22.69 10.97
CA ASP A 762 3.20 23.29 10.08
C ASP A 762 2.88 22.92 8.61
N SER A 763 3.69 23.40 7.68
CA SER A 763 3.54 23.15 6.24
C SER A 763 3.53 21.67 5.86
N GLN A 764 4.12 20.78 6.66
CA GLN A 764 4.22 19.35 6.35
C GLN A 764 3.65 18.42 7.42
N TYR A 765 3.49 18.87 8.66
CA TYR A 765 3.12 18.00 9.79
C TYR A 765 2.06 18.65 10.67
N ALA A 766 1.16 17.82 11.20
CA ALA A 766 0.32 18.13 12.36
C ALA A 766 0.99 17.59 13.63
N TYR A 767 1.10 18.45 14.64
CA TYR A 767 1.63 18.14 15.96
C TYR A 767 0.48 18.13 16.96
N ALA A 768 0.29 17.01 17.66
CA ALA A 768 -0.58 16.98 18.83
C ALA A 768 0.17 17.58 20.02
N VAL A 769 -0.28 18.73 20.52
CA VAL A 769 0.37 19.50 21.60
C VAL A 769 -0.58 19.60 22.80
N SER A 770 -0.07 19.40 24.01
CA SER A 770 -0.80 19.80 25.21
C SER A 770 -0.74 21.33 25.30
N LEU A 771 -1.85 22.01 24.97
CA LEU A 771 -1.90 23.47 25.05
C LEU A 771 -1.81 24.00 26.49
N TRP A 772 -1.96 23.11 27.45
CA TRP A 772 -2.09 23.42 28.86
C TRP A 772 -0.78 23.22 29.66
N GLU A 773 0.20 22.48 29.12
CA GLU A 773 1.51 22.19 29.74
C GLU A 773 2.70 22.71 28.90
N LYS A 774 3.92 22.74 29.47
CA LYS A 774 5.14 23.06 28.70
C LYS A 774 5.52 21.84 27.87
N CYS A 775 5.31 21.90 26.55
CA CYS A 775 5.74 20.84 25.65
C CYS A 775 7.12 21.11 25.04
N GLU A 776 8.03 20.14 25.16
CA GLU A 776 9.23 20.06 24.33
C GLU A 776 8.87 19.48 22.95
N VAL A 777 9.28 20.17 21.88
CA VAL A 777 8.91 19.85 20.49
C VAL A 777 9.40 18.47 20.03
N ASP A 778 10.44 17.93 20.68
CA ASP A 778 11.12 16.70 20.26
C ASP A 778 10.39 15.39 20.65
N ARG A 779 9.33 15.46 21.46
CA ARG A 779 8.54 14.26 21.88
C ARG A 779 7.11 14.22 21.32
N LEU A 780 6.75 15.12 20.41
CA LEU A 780 5.38 15.24 19.91
C LEU A 780 5.10 14.21 18.79
N VAL A 781 3.93 13.58 18.84
CA VAL A 781 3.43 12.73 17.75
C VAL A 781 3.24 13.59 16.50
N ARG A 782 3.89 13.20 15.41
CA ARG A 782 3.88 13.93 14.13
C ARG A 782 3.05 13.15 13.12
N ILE A 783 2.03 13.78 12.58
CA ILE A 783 1.24 13.21 11.48
C ILE A 783 1.60 13.99 10.21
N LYS A 784 2.20 13.31 9.24
CA LYS A 784 2.63 13.92 7.97
C LYS A 784 1.41 14.16 7.08
N PHE A 785 1.34 15.33 6.46
CA PHE A 785 0.35 15.66 5.42
C PHE A 785 0.80 15.16 4.05
N GLU A 786 -0.15 14.86 3.16
CA GLU A 786 0.16 14.36 1.81
C GLU A 786 0.75 15.46 0.92
N SER A 787 0.41 16.71 1.19
CA SER A 787 0.86 17.88 0.42
C SER A 787 1.32 19.02 1.34
N PRO A 788 2.16 19.95 0.84
CA PRO A 788 2.56 21.13 1.60
C PRO A 788 1.37 22.07 1.77
N ILE A 789 1.03 22.37 3.03
CA ILE A 789 -0.17 23.12 3.40
C ILE A 789 0.13 24.60 3.62
N HIS A 790 -0.80 25.45 3.17
CA HIS A 790 -0.76 26.89 3.32
C HIS A 790 -1.77 27.44 4.33
N HIS A 791 -2.90 26.75 4.51
CA HIS A 791 -3.94 27.14 5.46
C HIS A 791 -4.65 25.92 6.06
N VAL A 792 -5.18 26.08 7.26
CA VAL A 792 -5.91 25.02 7.97
C VAL A 792 -7.22 25.60 8.51
N ALA A 793 -8.30 24.85 8.39
CA ALA A 793 -9.59 25.12 8.98
C ALA A 793 -10.09 23.90 9.76
N VAL A 794 -11.02 24.13 10.68
CA VAL A 794 -11.57 23.08 11.54
C VAL A 794 -13.08 23.15 11.48
N MET A 795 -13.68 22.01 11.20
CA MET A 795 -15.11 21.78 11.24
C MET A 795 -15.31 20.46 11.97
N TYR A 796 -15.35 20.52 13.31
CA TYR A 796 -15.35 19.32 14.17
C TYR A 796 -16.39 18.30 13.68
N PRO A 797 -16.02 17.02 13.49
CA PRO A 797 -14.74 16.40 13.87
C PRO A 797 -13.62 16.45 12.81
N TYR A 798 -13.74 17.23 11.75
CA TYR A 798 -12.79 17.26 10.63
C TYR A 798 -11.78 18.41 10.70
N LEU A 799 -10.52 18.08 10.40
CA LEU A 799 -9.43 19.00 10.10
C LEU A 799 -9.30 19.13 8.58
N ILE A 800 -9.45 20.35 8.06
CA ILE A 800 -9.35 20.63 6.63
C ILE A 800 -8.07 21.41 6.39
N ALA A 801 -7.17 20.87 5.57
CA ALA A 801 -5.92 21.48 5.22
C ALA A 801 -5.91 21.85 3.73
N PHE A 802 -5.54 23.09 3.44
CA PHE A 802 -5.54 23.67 2.11
C PHE A 802 -4.11 23.77 1.56
N SER A 803 -3.86 23.06 0.47
CA SER A 803 -2.71 23.25 -0.40
C SER A 803 -3.11 24.01 -1.67
N SER A 804 -2.13 24.33 -2.51
CA SER A 804 -2.37 24.96 -3.81
C SER A 804 -3.05 24.03 -4.83
N SER A 805 -2.88 22.72 -4.67
CA SER A 805 -3.40 21.68 -5.58
C SER A 805 -4.40 20.73 -4.95
N VAL A 806 -4.41 20.58 -3.62
CA VAL A 806 -5.18 19.56 -2.89
C VAL A 806 -5.85 20.19 -1.67
N ILE A 807 -7.09 19.75 -1.38
CA ILE A 807 -7.76 19.97 -0.11
C ILE A 807 -7.74 18.63 0.61
N GLU A 808 -7.02 18.57 1.73
CA GLU A 808 -6.89 17.35 2.52
C GLU A 808 -7.84 17.42 3.72
N VAL A 809 -8.63 16.36 3.91
CA VAL A 809 -9.67 16.31 4.95
C VAL A 809 -9.36 15.11 5.85
N ARG A 810 -9.09 15.38 7.12
CA ARG A 810 -8.78 14.35 8.10
C ARG A 810 -9.79 14.36 9.21
N HIS A 811 -10.23 13.19 9.65
CA HIS A 811 -11.02 13.06 10.85
C HIS A 811 -10.07 13.22 12.06
N MET A 812 -10.40 14.10 13.01
CA MET A 812 -9.48 14.46 14.10
C MET A 812 -9.37 13.38 15.19
N GLU A 813 -10.35 12.48 15.28
CA GLU A 813 -10.38 11.43 16.30
C GLU A 813 -9.66 10.14 15.88
N THR A 814 -9.39 9.99 14.58
CA THR A 814 -8.67 8.84 13.98
C THR A 814 -7.30 9.26 13.53
#